data_AF-A0A2G6FUA2-F1
#
_entry.id   AF-A0A2G6FUA2-F1
#
_cell.length_a   1.000
_cell.length_b   1.000
_cell.length_c   1.000
_cell.angle_alpha   90.00
_cell.angle_beta   90.00
_cell.angle_gamma   90.00
#
_symmetry.space_group_name_H-M   'P 1'
#
loop_
_entity.id
_entity.type
_entity.pdbx_description
1 polymer ?
#
loop_
_entity_poly.entity_id
_entity_poly.type
_entity_poly.pdbx_seq_one_letter_code
_entity_poly.pdbx_strand_id
1 'polypeptide(L)'
;MSKEGPLIFNDPDKIADFIIEKAGKNLVLGMQLGLGKPNNIANALYRKARKDPSIKLRIITALSLEPPTPSNDLERRFLGPLVERIWGGYVELEYARDVRLKKLPPNVEISEFFYKAGAFMNNDHMQQHYISANYTHAARDVMANGMNVAGALIAAKEIDGVMKYSVSCNGDTAIDALALMREKEANDPEYRGVAVGEINNNLPFMYGDSLTDASDFDAVLEGPQSDFTLFGAPKESVNTVDYMIGLNASTLIPDDGTLQIGIGSLGDAIAYGLITRQKDNENYKELLDKLGIMDRYSELINKYGGTDVFEKGLYGSTEMMVDSFLDLYKNGIMKRRCFDDIHIQKLVSQEIAGDYKVSPEFFEALVKDGAVSYKLNEKDVSYLKEFGVFKDVVSINEGILSCDGKEFSSDLNDEDNFKKICENCLGDELKNGYWIHAGFFVGPQLLYKDLSNMSEEERKLINMTSVLNVNQLYANNQYISEELKILQRKNSRFINAGLIVTLNGAIASDGLENGKVVSGVGGQYNFVSLAHAMDDARGAIMIRSTRMSGGKLSSNIVYSYGYCSVPRHLRDIVITEYGIADLRSKSDHLVMKELLNICDSRFQEELLMQAKKYGKIEADYQIPEQYRNNYPEKLEEKVASFRKKGLFPVFPFGTDFTEEEIVIGKALKMFKAKAEKSKLSIIPGIFKAFTAPVPEAAVPYLKRLELDNPSDFKEKMTRSIVISALHESGAV
;
A
#
# COMPACT_ATOMS: atom_id res chain seq x y z
N MET A 1 0.45 -11.71 34.54
CA MET A 1 1.55 -11.76 33.57
C MET A 1 2.84 -11.45 34.33
N SER A 2 3.86 -12.30 34.21
CA SER A 2 5.15 -12.10 34.88
C SER A 2 5.84 -10.86 34.31
N LYS A 3 6.42 -10.02 35.20
CA LYS A 3 7.21 -8.82 34.91
C LYS A 3 8.58 -9.09 34.24
N GLU A 4 8.79 -10.29 33.70
CA GLU A 4 10.06 -10.66 33.08
C GLU A 4 9.95 -10.50 31.56
N GLY A 5 10.94 -9.84 30.95
CA GLY A 5 11.01 -9.67 29.50
C GLY A 5 11.19 -10.99 28.74
N PRO A 6 11.23 -10.95 27.40
CA PRO A 6 11.29 -12.15 26.58
C PRO A 6 12.60 -12.90 26.77
N LEU A 7 12.59 -14.21 26.55
CA LEU A 7 13.83 -14.97 26.44
C LEU A 7 14.59 -14.56 25.17
N ILE A 8 15.86 -14.18 25.32
CA ILE A 8 16.69 -13.76 24.19
C ILE A 8 17.49 -14.94 23.65
N PHE A 9 17.37 -15.18 22.35
CA PHE A 9 18.10 -16.19 21.61
C PHE A 9 18.98 -15.54 20.54
N ASN A 10 20.13 -16.14 20.27
CA ASN A 10 21.04 -15.74 19.17
C ASN A 10 21.21 -16.82 18.11
N ASP A 11 20.39 -17.87 18.17
CA ASP A 11 20.45 -19.03 17.30
C ASP A 11 19.02 -19.40 16.86
N PRO A 12 18.72 -19.30 15.54
CA PRO A 12 17.41 -19.65 15.00
C PRO A 12 16.95 -21.07 15.33
N ASP A 13 17.88 -22.03 15.41
CA ASP A 13 17.53 -23.43 15.69
C ASP A 13 17.14 -23.62 17.17
N LYS A 14 17.73 -22.85 18.09
CA LYS A 14 17.39 -22.91 19.53
C LYS A 14 16.06 -22.25 19.86
N ILE A 15 15.74 -21.12 19.24
CA ILE A 15 14.42 -20.51 19.41
C ILE A 15 13.33 -21.40 18.79
N ALA A 16 13.61 -22.09 17.67
CA ALA A 16 12.71 -23.09 17.11
C ALA A 16 12.49 -24.29 18.06
N ASP A 17 13.54 -24.76 18.74
CA ASP A 17 13.41 -25.82 19.76
C ASP A 17 12.55 -25.37 20.94
N PHE A 18 12.74 -24.14 21.43
CA PHE A 18 11.88 -23.53 22.46
C PHE A 18 10.41 -23.46 22.03
N ILE A 19 10.14 -23.02 20.78
CA ILE A 19 8.78 -22.96 20.23
C ILE A 19 8.14 -24.36 20.23
N ILE A 20 8.86 -25.38 19.75
CA ILE A 20 8.36 -26.77 19.70
C ILE A 20 8.13 -27.33 21.10
N GLU A 21 9.00 -27.03 22.06
CA GLU A 21 8.85 -27.45 23.46
C GLU A 21 7.58 -26.85 24.09
N LYS A 22 7.32 -25.56 23.84
CA LYS A 22 6.21 -24.83 24.46
C LYS A 22 4.86 -25.06 23.74
N ALA A 23 4.83 -25.00 22.41
CA ALA A 23 3.61 -25.15 21.61
C ALA A 23 3.28 -26.61 21.27
N GLY A 24 4.25 -27.52 21.40
CA GLY A 24 4.14 -28.92 20.98
C GLY A 24 4.44 -29.13 19.48
N LYS A 25 4.21 -30.35 19.00
CA LYS A 25 4.57 -30.76 17.62
C LYS A 25 3.51 -30.45 16.55
N ASN A 26 2.34 -29.93 16.94
CA ASN A 26 1.32 -29.47 16.00
C ASN A 26 1.39 -27.94 15.94
N LEU A 27 2.19 -27.42 15.02
CA LEU A 27 2.47 -26.00 14.89
C LEU A 27 1.59 -25.37 13.82
N VAL A 28 0.89 -24.30 14.19
CA VAL A 28 0.24 -23.39 13.26
C VAL A 28 0.87 -22.02 13.46
N LEU A 29 1.83 -21.72 12.58
CA LEU A 29 2.60 -20.49 12.58
C LEU A 29 1.86 -19.42 11.78
N GLY A 30 1.31 -18.43 12.46
CA GLY A 30 0.85 -17.18 11.86
C GLY A 30 1.99 -16.19 11.74
N MET A 31 2.18 -15.62 10.55
CA MET A 31 3.20 -14.58 10.32
C MET A 31 2.61 -13.37 9.62
N GLN A 32 3.20 -12.21 9.92
CA GLN A 32 2.87 -10.93 9.30
C GLN A 32 2.93 -10.99 7.76
N LEU A 33 2.10 -10.18 7.09
CA LEU A 33 2.14 -10.11 5.63
C LEU A 33 3.38 -9.39 5.11
N GLY A 34 3.77 -9.67 3.87
CA GLY A 34 4.87 -8.96 3.22
C GLY A 34 6.17 -8.99 4.01
N LEU A 35 6.67 -7.80 4.39
CA LEU A 35 7.99 -7.53 4.94
C LEU A 35 8.17 -8.01 6.39
N GLY A 36 7.12 -8.04 7.22
CA GLY A 36 7.20 -8.37 8.65
C GLY A 36 7.48 -9.84 9.00
N LYS A 37 7.98 -10.66 8.08
CA LYS A 37 8.19 -12.08 8.37
C LYS A 37 9.50 -12.31 9.15
N PRO A 38 9.49 -13.06 10.26
CA PRO A 38 10.71 -13.49 10.94
C PRO A 38 11.35 -14.65 10.18
N ASN A 39 12.07 -14.31 9.11
CA ASN A 39 12.54 -15.27 8.10
C ASN A 39 13.43 -16.36 8.70
N ASN A 40 14.33 -16.04 9.63
CA ASN A 40 15.21 -17.04 10.21
C ASN A 40 14.44 -18.01 11.12
N ILE A 41 13.50 -17.51 11.92
CA ILE A 41 12.65 -18.35 12.77
C ILE A 41 11.78 -19.28 11.91
N ALA A 42 11.13 -18.74 10.87
CA ALA A 42 10.29 -19.51 9.96
C ALA A 42 11.09 -20.61 9.25
N ASN A 43 12.31 -20.30 8.78
CA ASN A 43 13.20 -21.26 8.16
C ASN A 43 13.66 -22.35 9.13
N ALA A 44 13.97 -22.00 10.39
CA ALA A 44 14.36 -22.97 11.40
C ALA A 44 13.23 -23.98 11.69
N LEU A 45 12.00 -23.49 11.90
CA LEU A 45 10.82 -24.34 12.10
C LEU A 45 10.55 -25.24 10.87
N TYR A 46 10.62 -24.66 9.67
CA TYR A 46 10.47 -25.42 8.42
C TYR A 46 11.53 -26.52 8.27
N ARG A 47 12.81 -26.21 8.56
CA ARG A 47 13.91 -27.18 8.53
C ARG A 47 13.71 -28.31 9.54
N LYS A 48 13.20 -28.02 10.74
CA LYS A 48 12.89 -29.03 11.77
C LYS A 48 11.74 -29.93 11.31
N ALA A 49 10.64 -29.36 10.81
CA ALA A 49 9.52 -30.12 10.26
C ALA A 49 9.92 -31.00 9.05
N ARG A 50 10.80 -30.51 8.18
CA ARG A 50 11.33 -31.29 7.05
C ARG A 50 12.16 -32.50 7.51
N LYS A 51 12.87 -32.38 8.65
CA LYS A 51 13.72 -33.45 9.21
C LYS A 51 12.94 -34.45 10.06
N ASP A 52 11.93 -34.00 10.81
CA ASP A 52 11.10 -34.83 11.69
C ASP A 52 9.62 -34.77 11.25
N PRO A 53 9.13 -35.80 10.53
CA PRO A 53 7.73 -35.88 10.09
C PRO A 53 6.68 -35.92 11.21
N SER A 54 7.09 -36.13 12.47
CA SER A 54 6.16 -36.04 13.61
C SER A 54 5.82 -34.60 13.99
N ILE A 55 6.56 -33.61 13.48
CA ILE A 55 6.23 -32.20 13.57
C ILE A 55 5.30 -31.85 12.40
N LYS A 56 4.05 -31.53 12.70
CA LYS A 56 3.11 -31.00 11.70
C LYS A 56 3.21 -29.49 11.71
N LEU A 57 3.54 -28.88 10.58
CA LEU A 57 3.70 -27.44 10.45
C LEU A 57 2.71 -26.89 9.44
N ARG A 58 1.83 -26.01 9.88
CA ARG A 58 1.01 -25.17 9.01
C ARG A 58 1.50 -23.73 9.11
N ILE A 59 1.78 -23.10 7.98
CA ILE A 59 2.14 -21.67 7.93
C ILE A 59 0.97 -20.92 7.31
N ILE A 60 0.48 -19.89 8.01
CA ILE A 60 -0.59 -19.01 7.53
C ILE A 60 -0.07 -17.58 7.49
N THR A 61 -0.10 -16.97 6.31
CA THR A 61 0.43 -15.62 6.11
C THR A 61 -0.20 -14.93 4.89
N ALA A 62 0.38 -13.83 4.43
CA ALA A 62 0.06 -13.22 3.14
C ALA A 62 1.33 -12.69 2.49
N LEU A 63 1.37 -12.75 1.16
CA LEU A 63 2.40 -12.15 0.32
C LEU A 63 3.81 -12.60 0.74
N SER A 64 4.14 -13.87 0.47
CA SER A 64 5.52 -14.35 0.61
C SER A 64 6.43 -13.68 -0.42
N LEU A 65 7.43 -12.93 0.06
CA LEU A 65 8.34 -12.15 -0.78
C LEU A 65 9.55 -13.00 -1.17
N GLU A 66 9.83 -13.06 -2.48
CA GLU A 66 10.95 -13.83 -3.03
C GLU A 66 11.68 -12.98 -4.09
N PRO A 67 13.02 -12.93 -4.05
CA PRO A 67 13.80 -12.32 -5.12
C PRO A 67 13.49 -12.98 -6.47
N PRO A 68 13.55 -12.23 -7.58
CA PRO A 68 13.29 -12.81 -8.90
C PRO A 68 14.35 -13.86 -9.24
N THR A 69 13.91 -15.05 -9.66
CA THR A 69 14.80 -16.11 -10.14
C THR A 69 14.92 -16.04 -11.67
N PRO A 70 16.12 -15.84 -12.24
CA PRO A 70 16.30 -15.84 -13.69
C PRO A 70 15.93 -17.19 -14.33
N SER A 71 15.21 -17.16 -15.45
CA SER A 71 14.79 -18.37 -16.18
C SER A 71 15.80 -18.85 -17.22
N ASN A 72 16.71 -17.98 -17.67
CA ASN A 72 17.70 -18.25 -18.69
C ASN A 72 18.95 -17.37 -18.54
N ASP A 73 19.98 -17.60 -19.36
CA ASP A 73 21.27 -16.93 -19.24
C ASP A 73 21.22 -15.42 -19.50
N LEU A 74 20.44 -14.98 -20.49
CA LEU A 74 20.28 -13.55 -20.79
C LEU A 74 19.58 -12.82 -19.63
N GLU A 75 18.52 -13.44 -19.10
CA GLU A 75 17.83 -12.92 -17.92
C GLU A 75 18.74 -12.91 -16.68
N ARG A 76 19.62 -13.91 -16.53
CA ARG A 76 20.63 -13.95 -15.46
C ARG A 76 21.62 -12.80 -15.57
N ARG A 77 22.12 -12.49 -16.76
CA ARG A 77 23.04 -11.35 -17.01
C ARG A 77 22.38 -10.00 -16.76
N PHE A 78 21.09 -9.89 -17.11
CA PHE A 78 20.31 -8.68 -16.88
C PHE A 78 19.96 -8.49 -15.40
N LEU A 79 19.27 -9.46 -14.81
CA LEU A 79 18.75 -9.38 -13.43
C LEU A 79 19.80 -9.65 -12.36
N GLY A 80 20.88 -10.40 -12.63
CA GLY A 80 21.84 -10.82 -11.60
C GLY A 80 22.40 -9.66 -10.77
N PRO A 81 22.97 -8.61 -11.40
CA PRO A 81 23.48 -7.46 -10.64
C PRO A 81 22.39 -6.63 -9.95
N LEU A 82 21.17 -6.61 -10.47
CA LEU A 82 20.01 -6.02 -9.79
C LEU A 82 19.62 -6.84 -8.57
N VAL A 83 19.64 -8.17 -8.69
CA VAL A 83 19.36 -9.12 -7.60
C VAL A 83 20.33 -8.90 -6.46
N GLU A 84 21.63 -8.86 -6.77
CA GLU A 84 22.67 -8.59 -5.77
C GLU A 84 22.52 -7.20 -5.14
N ARG A 85 22.23 -6.17 -5.94
CA ARG A 85 22.11 -4.78 -5.46
C ARG A 85 20.94 -4.56 -4.51
N ILE A 86 19.79 -5.17 -4.78
CA ILE A 86 18.54 -4.92 -4.03
C ILE A 86 18.30 -5.97 -2.94
N TRP A 87 18.66 -7.22 -3.20
CA TRP A 87 18.38 -8.37 -2.32
C TRP A 87 19.65 -9.12 -1.88
N GLY A 88 20.85 -8.61 -2.18
CA GLY A 88 22.08 -9.14 -1.59
C GLY A 88 21.98 -9.10 -0.07
N GLY A 89 22.17 -10.25 0.59
CA GLY A 89 21.99 -10.40 2.02
C GLY A 89 20.55 -10.60 2.51
N TYR A 90 19.55 -10.68 1.62
CA TYR A 90 18.19 -11.09 1.99
C TYR A 90 18.16 -12.58 2.37
N VAL A 91 17.52 -12.91 3.49
CA VAL A 91 17.26 -14.31 3.87
C VAL A 91 15.96 -14.76 3.21
N GLU A 92 16.05 -15.61 2.18
CA GLU A 92 14.88 -16.17 1.51
C GLU A 92 14.08 -17.14 2.41
N LEU A 93 12.77 -17.21 2.18
CA LEU A 93 11.88 -18.17 2.83
C LEU A 93 12.01 -19.55 2.15
N GLU A 94 12.58 -20.52 2.86
CA GLU A 94 12.82 -21.87 2.34
C GLU A 94 11.51 -22.58 1.92
N TYR A 95 10.42 -22.36 2.66
CA TYR A 95 9.12 -22.94 2.29
C TYR A 95 8.58 -22.33 0.99
N ALA A 96 8.78 -21.03 0.74
CA ALA A 96 8.27 -20.36 -0.46
C ALA A 96 8.97 -20.89 -1.72
N ARG A 97 10.28 -21.14 -1.62
CA ARG A 97 11.04 -21.85 -2.66
C ARG A 97 10.46 -23.23 -2.92
N ASP A 98 10.20 -24.01 -1.88
CA ASP A 98 9.72 -25.38 -2.03
C ASP A 98 8.24 -25.42 -2.49
N VAL A 99 7.40 -24.42 -2.15
CA VAL A 99 6.08 -24.17 -2.78
C VAL A 99 6.25 -23.99 -4.29
N ARG A 100 7.11 -23.06 -4.72
CA ARG A 100 7.36 -22.77 -6.14
C ARG A 100 7.84 -24.00 -6.90
N LEU A 101 8.73 -24.79 -6.28
CA LEU A 101 9.27 -26.02 -6.86
C LEU A 101 8.35 -27.24 -6.74
N LYS A 102 7.19 -27.11 -6.08
CA LYS A 102 6.26 -28.22 -5.78
C LYS A 102 6.94 -29.37 -5.01
N LYS A 103 7.72 -29.01 -3.98
CA LYS A 103 8.54 -29.91 -3.16
C LYS A 103 8.22 -29.85 -1.65
N LEU A 104 7.03 -29.35 -1.29
CA LEU A 104 6.62 -29.32 0.11
C LEU A 104 6.59 -30.73 0.72
N PRO A 105 7.11 -30.92 1.94
CA PRO A 105 6.96 -32.17 2.69
C PRO A 105 5.47 -32.46 3.01
N PRO A 106 5.04 -33.73 3.09
CA PRO A 106 3.64 -34.08 3.37
C PRO A 106 3.10 -33.61 4.73
N ASN A 107 3.99 -33.33 5.69
CA ASN A 107 3.66 -32.81 7.02
C ASN A 107 3.71 -31.27 7.10
N VAL A 108 3.91 -30.58 5.98
CA VAL A 108 3.92 -29.11 5.89
C VAL A 108 2.79 -28.62 4.98
N GLU A 109 1.99 -27.69 5.50
CA GLU A 109 0.94 -27.02 4.73
C GLU A 109 1.20 -25.50 4.73
N ILE A 110 1.07 -24.87 3.57
CA ILE A 110 1.15 -23.41 3.42
C ILE A 110 -0.23 -22.90 3.00
N SER A 111 -0.74 -21.90 3.71
CA SER A 111 -1.93 -21.13 3.35
C SER A 111 -1.57 -19.65 3.28
N GLU A 112 -2.03 -18.96 2.24
CA GLU A 112 -2.01 -17.49 2.24
C GLU A 112 -3.42 -16.93 2.00
N PHE A 113 -3.69 -15.76 2.58
CA PHE A 113 -4.93 -15.01 2.33
C PHE A 113 -4.76 -13.89 1.29
N PHE A 114 -3.54 -13.67 0.82
CA PHE A 114 -3.24 -12.76 -0.29
C PHE A 114 -1.98 -13.20 -1.03
N TYR A 115 -2.06 -13.43 -2.34
CA TYR A 115 -0.90 -13.81 -3.16
C TYR A 115 -0.21 -12.63 -3.85
N LYS A 116 1.07 -12.81 -4.14
CA LYS A 116 1.74 -12.07 -5.22
C LYS A 116 0.98 -12.34 -6.53
N ALA A 117 0.53 -11.28 -7.18
CA ALA A 117 -0.35 -11.37 -8.35
C ALA A 117 0.20 -12.33 -9.43
N GLY A 118 -0.58 -13.35 -9.77
CA GLY A 118 -0.29 -14.34 -10.79
C GLY A 118 0.73 -15.41 -10.41
N ALA A 119 1.36 -15.35 -9.23
CA ALA A 119 2.47 -16.23 -8.85
C ALA A 119 2.06 -17.71 -8.77
N PHE A 120 0.83 -17.99 -8.33
CA PHE A 120 0.38 -19.36 -8.04
C PHE A 120 -0.69 -19.89 -9.00
N MET A 121 -0.85 -19.28 -10.18
CA MET A 121 -1.85 -19.69 -11.18
C MET A 121 -1.73 -21.16 -11.64
N ASN A 122 -0.54 -21.75 -11.52
CA ASN A 122 -0.23 -23.13 -11.91
C ASN A 122 0.27 -23.98 -10.73
N ASN A 123 -0.08 -23.60 -9.50
CA ASN A 123 0.27 -24.31 -8.28
C ASN A 123 -1.00 -24.82 -7.57
N ASP A 124 -1.25 -26.12 -7.68
CA ASP A 124 -2.49 -26.73 -7.18
C ASP A 124 -2.59 -26.66 -5.66
N HIS A 125 -1.48 -26.88 -4.94
CA HIS A 125 -1.43 -26.74 -3.48
C HIS A 125 -1.90 -25.35 -3.07
N MET A 126 -1.31 -24.30 -3.63
CA MET A 126 -1.69 -22.95 -3.26
C MET A 126 -3.16 -22.69 -3.59
N GLN A 127 -3.62 -23.00 -4.81
CA GLN A 127 -5.03 -22.78 -5.18
C GLN A 127 -6.03 -23.55 -4.28
N GLN A 128 -5.64 -24.71 -3.72
CA GLN A 128 -6.46 -25.49 -2.79
C GLN A 128 -6.43 -24.93 -1.35
N HIS A 129 -5.32 -24.31 -0.95
CA HIS A 129 -5.08 -23.81 0.41
C HIS A 129 -5.14 -22.28 0.51
N TYR A 130 -5.83 -21.61 -0.42
CA TYR A 130 -6.13 -20.18 -0.35
C TYR A 130 -7.18 -19.90 0.73
N ILE A 131 -6.93 -18.91 1.59
CA ILE A 131 -7.92 -18.43 2.57
C ILE A 131 -8.52 -17.13 2.04
N SER A 132 -9.79 -17.17 1.63
CA SER A 132 -10.48 -15.94 1.21
C SER A 132 -10.91 -15.15 2.44
N ALA A 133 -10.14 -14.11 2.78
CA ALA A 133 -10.40 -13.24 3.92
C ALA A 133 -10.18 -11.77 3.55
N ASN A 134 -11.08 -10.90 4.01
CA ASN A 134 -10.79 -9.47 4.09
C ASN A 134 -9.73 -9.24 5.18
N TYR A 135 -8.87 -8.25 5.04
CA TYR A 135 -7.82 -7.99 6.05
C TYR A 135 -8.36 -7.73 7.45
N THR A 136 -9.50 -7.03 7.57
CA THR A 136 -10.21 -6.81 8.84
C THR A 136 -10.62 -8.10 9.56
N HIS A 137 -10.62 -9.25 8.86
CA HIS A 137 -10.93 -10.55 9.41
C HIS A 137 -9.73 -11.51 9.46
N ALA A 138 -8.57 -11.12 8.92
CA ALA A 138 -7.44 -12.03 8.77
C ALA A 138 -6.96 -12.59 10.11
N ALA A 139 -6.83 -11.76 11.15
CA ALA A 139 -6.43 -12.20 12.49
C ALA A 139 -7.43 -13.23 13.08
N ARG A 140 -8.74 -12.98 12.94
CA ARG A 140 -9.80 -13.92 13.34
C ARG A 140 -9.67 -15.25 12.60
N ASP A 141 -9.49 -15.20 11.28
CA ASP A 141 -9.46 -16.39 10.43
C ASP A 141 -8.20 -17.22 10.67
N VAL A 142 -7.05 -16.57 10.90
CA VAL A 142 -5.80 -17.23 11.32
C VAL A 142 -5.98 -17.94 12.66
N MET A 143 -6.59 -17.28 13.65
CA MET A 143 -6.90 -17.89 14.95
C MET A 143 -7.90 -19.05 14.84
N ALA A 144 -8.95 -18.91 14.02
CA ALA A 144 -9.91 -19.98 13.76
C ALA A 144 -9.28 -21.19 13.06
N ASN A 145 -8.19 -20.97 12.32
CA ASN A 145 -7.38 -22.03 11.73
C ASN A 145 -6.35 -22.64 12.70
N GLY A 146 -6.45 -22.30 13.99
CA GLY A 146 -5.71 -22.96 15.07
C GLY A 146 -4.32 -22.41 15.34
N MET A 147 -4.03 -21.15 14.96
CA MET A 147 -2.75 -20.50 15.28
C MET A 147 -2.39 -20.74 16.74
N ASN A 148 -1.15 -21.16 16.97
CA ASN A 148 -0.55 -21.32 18.30
C ASN A 148 0.89 -20.78 18.37
N VAL A 149 1.44 -20.36 17.22
CA VAL A 149 2.70 -19.61 17.17
C VAL A 149 2.47 -18.34 16.37
N ALA A 150 2.79 -17.18 16.96
CA ALA A 150 2.74 -15.88 16.30
C ALA A 150 4.18 -15.39 16.08
N GLY A 151 4.53 -15.10 14.83
CA GLY A 151 5.87 -14.63 14.45
C GLY A 151 5.84 -13.24 13.82
N ALA A 152 6.71 -12.35 14.30
CA ALA A 152 6.87 -10.99 13.77
C ALA A 152 8.35 -10.62 13.57
N LEU A 153 8.64 -9.88 12.50
CA LEU A 153 9.87 -9.11 12.39
C LEU A 153 9.68 -7.80 13.14
N ILE A 154 10.62 -7.43 14.02
CA ILE A 154 10.48 -6.28 14.91
C ILE A 154 11.72 -5.38 14.86
N ALA A 155 11.50 -4.10 15.16
CA ALA A 155 12.55 -3.14 15.45
C ALA A 155 12.62 -2.94 16.98
N ALA A 156 13.80 -2.63 17.51
CA ALA A 156 14.02 -2.41 18.94
C ALA A 156 14.62 -1.02 19.20
N LYS A 157 14.18 -0.37 20.28
CA LYS A 157 14.74 0.91 20.75
C LYS A 157 14.56 1.05 22.25
N GLU A 158 15.56 1.57 22.93
CA GLU A 158 15.43 2.01 24.31
C GLU A 158 14.79 3.41 24.36
N ILE A 159 13.67 3.52 25.10
CA ILE A 159 12.93 4.77 25.31
C ILE A 159 12.81 4.96 26.82
N ASP A 160 13.34 6.08 27.34
CA ASP A 160 13.34 6.42 28.77
C ASP A 160 13.90 5.30 29.68
N GLY A 161 14.94 4.60 29.22
CA GLY A 161 15.58 3.49 29.95
C GLY A 161 14.82 2.16 29.87
N VAL A 162 13.75 2.08 29.06
CA VAL A 162 12.94 0.87 28.87
C VAL A 162 13.07 0.38 27.43
N MET A 163 13.38 -0.90 27.26
CA MET A 163 13.39 -1.53 25.93
C MET A 163 11.96 -1.61 25.39
N LYS A 164 11.74 -1.03 24.21
CA LYS A 164 10.48 -1.09 23.46
C LYS A 164 10.71 -1.78 22.12
N TYR A 165 9.70 -2.52 21.69
CA TYR A 165 9.67 -3.11 20.35
C TYR A 165 8.63 -2.43 19.49
N SER A 166 8.85 -2.45 18.18
CA SER A 166 7.89 -1.98 17.18
C SER A 166 7.71 -3.06 16.14
N VAL A 167 6.46 -3.42 15.86
CA VAL A 167 6.12 -4.25 14.68
C VAL A 167 6.22 -3.48 13.36
N SER A 168 6.61 -2.20 13.43
CA SER A 168 7.06 -1.35 12.33
C SER A 168 6.15 -1.39 11.10
N CYS A 169 6.50 -2.22 10.12
CA CYS A 169 5.88 -2.31 8.83
C CYS A 169 4.55 -3.06 8.84
N ASN A 170 4.13 -3.64 9.97
CA ASN A 170 2.97 -4.52 10.07
C ASN A 170 2.17 -4.29 11.36
N GLY A 171 1.68 -3.07 11.56
CA GLY A 171 0.65 -2.77 12.57
C GLY A 171 -0.71 -3.40 12.24
N ASP A 172 -0.94 -3.77 10.98
CA ASP A 172 -2.20 -4.21 10.41
C ASP A 172 -2.90 -5.36 11.18
N THR A 173 -2.30 -6.55 11.19
CA THR A 173 -2.91 -7.81 11.66
C THR A 173 -2.09 -8.45 12.76
N ALA A 174 -0.84 -8.02 12.94
CA ALA A 174 0.09 -8.61 13.90
C ALA A 174 -0.37 -8.39 15.34
N ILE A 175 -0.71 -7.14 15.67
CA ILE A 175 -1.16 -6.74 17.00
C ILE A 175 -2.53 -7.36 17.33
N ASP A 176 -3.42 -7.44 16.34
CA ASP A 176 -4.73 -8.08 16.50
C ASP A 176 -4.61 -9.59 16.71
N ALA A 177 -3.76 -10.26 15.93
CA ALA A 177 -3.51 -11.70 16.06
C ALA A 177 -2.88 -12.04 17.41
N LEU A 178 -1.96 -11.20 17.91
CA LEU A 178 -1.36 -11.37 19.23
C LEU A 178 -2.38 -11.15 20.35
N ALA A 179 -3.21 -10.11 20.26
CA ALA A 179 -4.28 -9.85 21.23
C ALA A 179 -5.26 -11.04 21.31
N LEU A 180 -5.71 -11.56 20.16
CA LEU A 180 -6.59 -12.74 20.11
C LEU A 180 -5.90 -14.01 20.66
N MET A 181 -4.59 -14.16 20.44
CA MET A 181 -3.82 -15.26 21.03
C MET A 181 -3.83 -15.16 22.57
N ARG A 182 -3.54 -13.97 23.13
CA ARG A 182 -3.53 -13.77 24.58
C ARG A 182 -4.91 -13.92 25.22
N GLU A 183 -5.95 -13.45 24.55
CA GLU A 183 -7.34 -13.67 24.98
C GLU A 183 -7.66 -15.17 25.04
N LYS A 184 -7.24 -15.93 24.02
CA LYS A 184 -7.44 -17.38 24.00
C LYS A 184 -6.68 -18.09 25.13
N GLU A 185 -5.43 -17.71 25.40
CA GLU A 185 -4.65 -18.25 26.53
C GLU A 185 -5.33 -17.99 27.88
N ALA A 186 -5.94 -16.81 28.05
CA ALA A 186 -6.66 -16.48 29.28
C ALA A 186 -7.93 -17.33 29.48
N ASN A 187 -8.58 -17.73 28.37
CA ASN A 187 -9.86 -18.44 28.38
C ASN A 187 -9.75 -19.97 28.25
N ASP A 188 -8.61 -20.48 27.75
CA ASP A 188 -8.37 -21.90 27.51
C ASP A 188 -7.04 -22.35 28.13
N PRO A 189 -7.06 -22.98 29.33
CA PRO A 189 -5.85 -23.47 30.00
C PRO A 189 -5.11 -24.59 29.27
N GLU A 190 -5.71 -25.22 28.25
CA GLU A 190 -5.05 -26.24 27.42
C GLU A 190 -4.36 -25.63 26.21
N TYR A 191 -4.74 -24.41 25.81
CA TYR A 191 -4.09 -23.69 24.72
C TYR A 191 -2.64 -23.32 25.09
N ARG A 192 -1.75 -23.42 24.10
CA ARG A 192 -0.30 -23.22 24.25
C ARG A 192 0.16 -22.23 23.18
N GLY A 193 -0.06 -20.95 23.44
CA GLY A 193 0.41 -19.88 22.56
C GLY A 193 1.89 -19.58 22.79
N VAL A 194 2.57 -19.19 21.71
CA VAL A 194 3.95 -18.70 21.74
C VAL A 194 4.08 -17.52 20.78
N ALA A 195 4.35 -16.34 21.30
CA ALA A 195 4.66 -15.16 20.51
C ALA A 195 6.18 -14.97 20.42
N VAL A 196 6.71 -14.84 19.20
CA VAL A 196 8.14 -14.66 18.96
C VAL A 196 8.45 -13.50 18.04
N GLY A 197 9.51 -12.77 18.37
CA GLY A 197 10.04 -11.67 17.56
C GLY A 197 11.40 -12.00 16.96
N GLU A 198 11.70 -11.47 15.78
CA GLU A 198 13.05 -11.43 15.22
C GLU A 198 13.47 -9.97 15.06
N ILE A 199 14.49 -9.53 15.81
CA ILE A 199 14.99 -8.16 15.73
C ILE A 199 15.84 -8.02 14.47
N ASN A 200 15.48 -7.08 13.61
CA ASN A 200 16.29 -6.67 12.47
C ASN A 200 16.56 -5.17 12.57
N ASN A 201 17.82 -4.78 12.76
CA ASN A 201 18.20 -3.38 12.94
C ASN A 201 18.07 -2.52 11.67
N ASN A 202 17.88 -3.15 10.50
CA ASN A 202 17.58 -2.45 9.25
C ASN A 202 16.10 -2.03 9.17
N LEU A 203 15.21 -2.63 9.98
CA LEU A 203 13.78 -2.32 10.02
C LEU A 203 13.54 -0.93 10.66
N PRO A 204 12.87 0.01 9.98
CA PRO A 204 12.61 1.33 10.56
C PRO A 204 11.80 1.23 11.85
N PHE A 205 12.27 1.82 12.94
CA PHE A 205 11.48 1.88 14.17
C PHE A 205 10.33 2.89 13.99
N MET A 206 9.08 2.43 14.10
CA MET A 206 7.86 3.24 13.92
C MET A 206 7.08 3.38 15.23
N TYR A 207 6.32 4.46 15.36
CA TYR A 207 5.52 4.81 16.53
C TYR A 207 4.02 4.53 16.28
N GLY A 208 3.17 5.05 17.16
CA GLY A 208 1.74 4.80 17.14
C GLY A 208 1.41 3.42 17.71
N ASP A 209 0.35 2.81 17.20
CA ASP A 209 -0.15 1.53 17.72
C ASP A 209 0.77 0.34 17.39
N SER A 210 1.80 0.56 16.56
CA SER A 210 2.83 -0.44 16.26
C SER A 210 3.83 -0.67 17.39
N LEU A 211 3.85 0.18 18.42
CA LEU A 211 4.67 -0.01 19.62
C LEU A 211 4.10 -1.14 20.48
N THR A 212 5.00 -1.98 20.98
CA THR A 212 4.68 -3.13 21.82
C THR A 212 5.59 -3.15 23.04
N ASP A 213 5.08 -3.73 24.12
CA ASP A 213 5.89 -3.99 25.30
C ASP A 213 6.75 -5.23 25.09
N ALA A 214 7.94 -5.24 25.70
CA ALA A 214 8.80 -6.42 25.60
C ALA A 214 8.11 -7.69 26.11
N SER A 215 7.23 -7.55 27.11
CA SER A 215 6.43 -8.65 27.67
C SER A 215 5.38 -9.24 26.73
N ASP A 216 5.10 -8.61 25.59
CA ASP A 216 4.17 -9.14 24.60
C ASP A 216 4.74 -10.37 23.89
N PHE A 217 6.06 -10.52 23.87
CA PHE A 217 6.79 -11.65 23.30
C PHE A 217 7.26 -12.64 24.36
N ASP A 218 7.17 -13.93 24.06
CA ASP A 218 7.71 -15.01 24.89
C ASP A 218 9.21 -15.21 24.65
N ALA A 219 9.66 -15.02 23.41
CA ALA A 219 11.06 -15.12 23.01
C ALA A 219 11.39 -14.19 21.85
N VAL A 220 12.64 -13.74 21.78
CA VAL A 220 13.15 -12.89 20.72
C VAL A 220 14.45 -13.45 20.17
N LEU A 221 14.59 -13.48 18.85
CA LEU A 221 15.83 -13.77 18.15
C LEU A 221 16.57 -12.45 17.84
N GLU A 222 17.78 -12.33 18.37
CA GLU A 222 18.64 -11.17 18.20
C GLU A 222 20.07 -11.62 17.82
N GLY A 223 20.69 -10.92 16.88
CA GLY A 223 22.10 -11.12 16.53
C GLY A 223 22.38 -10.79 15.06
N PRO A 224 23.66 -10.84 14.64
CA PRO A 224 24.08 -10.42 13.30
C PRO A 224 23.38 -11.16 12.16
N GLN A 225 22.93 -12.40 12.39
CA GLN A 225 22.16 -13.20 11.41
C GLN A 225 20.76 -12.64 11.12
N SER A 226 20.20 -11.86 12.06
CA SER A 226 18.87 -11.27 11.93
C SER A 226 18.90 -9.90 11.25
N ASP A 227 20.08 -9.28 11.11
CA ASP A 227 20.29 -8.01 10.39
C ASP A 227 20.39 -8.21 8.87
N PHE A 228 19.56 -9.09 8.32
CA PHE A 228 19.49 -9.34 6.89
C PHE A 228 18.89 -8.14 6.15
N THR A 229 19.25 -7.98 4.87
CA THR A 229 18.73 -6.91 4.00
C THR A 229 17.21 -6.99 3.93
N LEU A 230 16.48 -5.90 4.12
CA LEU A 230 15.02 -5.90 3.98
C LEU A 230 14.60 -6.18 2.54
N PHE A 231 13.42 -6.76 2.31
CA PHE A 231 12.95 -6.98 0.95
C PHE A 231 12.58 -5.66 0.27
N GLY A 232 13.34 -5.26 -0.76
CA GLY A 232 13.00 -4.13 -1.62
C GLY A 232 12.10 -4.55 -2.77
N ALA A 233 10.94 -3.90 -2.92
CA ALA A 233 10.08 -4.01 -4.10
C ALA A 233 10.46 -2.92 -5.12
N PRO A 234 11.10 -3.25 -6.26
CA PRO A 234 11.53 -2.23 -7.22
C PRO A 234 10.34 -1.51 -7.84
N LYS A 235 10.52 -0.24 -8.17
CA LYS A 235 9.47 0.56 -8.83
C LYS A 235 9.16 0.06 -10.24
N GLU A 236 7.88 0.12 -10.58
CA GLU A 236 7.42 -0.14 -11.94
C GLU A 236 7.53 1.13 -12.79
N SER A 237 7.79 0.97 -14.09
CA SER A 237 7.70 2.10 -15.02
C SER A 237 6.25 2.56 -15.16
N VAL A 238 6.02 3.87 -15.14
CA VAL A 238 4.69 4.44 -15.40
C VAL A 238 4.56 4.71 -16.90
N ASN A 239 3.54 4.11 -17.52
CA ASN A 239 3.25 4.30 -18.95
C ASN A 239 2.11 5.33 -19.13
N THR A 240 1.83 5.71 -20.37
CA THR A 240 0.79 6.71 -20.68
C THR A 240 -0.60 6.29 -20.23
N VAL A 241 -0.97 5.01 -20.34
CA VAL A 241 -2.26 4.49 -19.85
C VAL A 241 -2.40 4.77 -18.35
N ASP A 242 -1.38 4.42 -17.58
CA ASP A 242 -1.39 4.61 -16.13
C ASP A 242 -1.38 6.10 -15.75
N TYR A 243 -0.60 6.91 -16.46
CA TYR A 243 -0.61 8.36 -16.28
C TYR A 243 -1.97 9.00 -16.52
N MET A 244 -2.69 8.57 -17.56
CA MET A 244 -4.02 9.12 -17.84
C MET A 244 -5.04 8.68 -16.79
N ILE A 245 -4.94 7.44 -16.29
CA ILE A 245 -5.77 6.97 -15.16
C ILE A 245 -5.47 7.81 -13.91
N GLY A 246 -4.20 7.98 -13.56
CA GLY A 246 -3.76 8.77 -12.41
C GLY A 246 -4.19 10.24 -12.50
N LEU A 247 -4.12 10.83 -13.70
CA LEU A 247 -4.59 12.19 -13.96
C LEU A 247 -6.10 12.34 -13.82
N ASN A 248 -6.89 11.40 -14.35
CA ASN A 248 -8.34 11.39 -14.14
C ASN A 248 -8.66 11.28 -12.64
N ALA A 249 -7.98 10.37 -11.93
CA ALA A 249 -8.15 10.19 -10.49
C ALA A 249 -7.75 11.43 -9.67
N SER A 250 -6.68 12.14 -10.03
CA SER A 250 -6.21 13.32 -9.29
C SER A 250 -7.20 14.48 -9.31
N THR A 251 -8.09 14.56 -10.30
CA THR A 251 -9.17 15.56 -10.35
C THR A 251 -10.28 15.29 -9.33
N LEU A 252 -10.41 14.06 -8.85
CA LEU A 252 -11.44 13.66 -7.89
C LEU A 252 -10.99 13.82 -6.43
N ILE A 253 -9.75 14.24 -6.18
CA ILE A 253 -9.19 14.38 -4.83
C ILE A 253 -9.32 15.85 -4.40
N PRO A 254 -10.26 16.21 -3.51
CA PRO A 254 -10.40 17.59 -3.05
C PRO A 254 -9.30 17.96 -2.05
N ASP A 255 -9.03 19.26 -1.91
CA ASP A 255 -8.27 19.76 -0.77
C ASP A 255 -9.05 19.53 0.53
N ASP A 256 -8.35 19.45 1.68
CA ASP A 256 -8.96 19.06 2.96
C ASP A 256 -9.68 17.71 2.87
N GLY A 257 -9.05 16.78 2.15
CA GLY A 257 -9.56 15.44 1.89
C GLY A 257 -8.77 14.34 2.60
N THR A 258 -9.39 13.17 2.65
CA THR A 258 -8.73 11.92 3.10
C THR A 258 -8.36 11.08 1.89
N LEU A 259 -7.13 10.56 1.88
CA LEU A 259 -6.62 9.77 0.76
C LEU A 259 -6.30 8.33 1.17
N GLN A 260 -6.79 7.40 0.37
CA GLN A 260 -6.29 6.02 0.29
C GLN A 260 -5.98 5.68 -1.16
N ILE A 261 -4.76 5.20 -1.40
CA ILE A 261 -4.30 4.70 -2.70
C ILE A 261 -3.56 3.37 -2.51
N GLY A 262 -3.50 2.57 -3.58
CA GLY A 262 -2.75 1.32 -3.62
C GLY A 262 -1.31 1.47 -4.12
N ILE A 263 -0.68 0.32 -4.42
CA ILE A 263 0.70 0.21 -4.90
C ILE A 263 0.84 0.28 -6.42
N GLY A 264 2.11 0.32 -6.87
CA GLY A 264 2.51 0.10 -8.25
C GLY A 264 2.30 1.33 -9.13
N SER A 265 2.43 1.13 -10.45
CA SER A 265 2.44 2.25 -11.40
C SER A 265 1.18 3.13 -11.38
N LEU A 266 0.03 2.59 -10.96
CA LEU A 266 -1.21 3.36 -10.82
C LEU A 266 -1.20 4.27 -9.60
N GLY A 267 -0.68 3.80 -8.46
CA GLY A 267 -0.48 4.63 -7.27
C GLY A 267 0.49 5.77 -7.55
N ASP A 268 1.61 5.45 -8.20
CA ASP A 268 2.61 6.43 -8.62
C ASP A 268 2.04 7.47 -9.60
N ALA A 269 1.16 7.05 -10.52
CA ALA A 269 0.51 7.96 -11.45
C ALA A 269 -0.44 8.95 -10.74
N ILE A 270 -1.17 8.51 -9.71
CA ILE A 270 -2.00 9.42 -8.89
C ILE A 270 -1.11 10.43 -8.18
N ALA A 271 -0.08 9.95 -7.47
CA ALA A 271 0.84 10.82 -6.73
C ALA A 271 1.51 11.84 -7.67
N TYR A 272 1.90 11.41 -8.87
CA TYR A 272 2.47 12.30 -9.89
C TYR A 272 1.47 13.37 -10.34
N GLY A 273 0.21 13.00 -10.59
CA GLY A 273 -0.86 13.94 -10.91
C GLY A 273 -1.08 14.99 -9.80
N LEU A 274 -1.09 14.56 -8.53
CA LEU A 274 -1.23 15.44 -7.38
C LEU A 274 -0.02 16.37 -7.19
N ILE A 275 1.20 15.87 -7.38
CA ILE A 275 2.42 16.69 -7.30
C ILE A 275 2.48 17.69 -8.44
N THR A 276 2.09 17.30 -9.65
CA THR A 276 2.01 18.21 -10.80
C THR A 276 0.96 19.29 -10.53
N ARG A 277 -0.22 18.92 -10.01
CA ARG A 277 -1.26 19.86 -9.58
C ARG A 277 -0.75 20.84 -8.53
N GLN A 278 0.11 20.41 -7.60
CA GLN A 278 0.66 21.24 -6.53
C GLN A 278 1.81 22.16 -6.97
N LYS A 279 2.73 21.65 -7.80
CA LYS A 279 3.99 22.32 -8.15
C LYS A 279 3.95 23.02 -9.51
N ASP A 280 3.08 22.60 -10.41
CA ASP A 280 2.96 23.09 -11.79
C ASP A 280 1.48 23.13 -12.22
N ASN A 281 0.67 23.89 -11.46
CA ASN A 281 -0.79 23.92 -11.61
C ASN A 281 -1.25 24.43 -12.99
N GLU A 282 -0.47 25.32 -13.61
CA GLU A 282 -0.77 25.86 -14.94
C GLU A 282 -0.71 24.77 -16.01
N ASN A 283 0.41 24.02 -16.10
CA ASN A 283 0.50 22.90 -17.05
C ASN A 283 -0.47 21.78 -16.70
N TYR A 284 -0.76 21.56 -15.41
CA TYR A 284 -1.80 20.60 -14.98
C TYR A 284 -3.16 20.96 -15.57
N LYS A 285 -3.63 22.21 -15.41
CA LYS A 285 -4.91 22.67 -15.95
C LYS A 285 -4.93 22.66 -17.49
N GLU A 286 -3.86 23.15 -18.14
CA GLU A 286 -3.72 23.10 -19.60
C GLU A 286 -3.85 21.66 -20.13
N LEU A 287 -3.26 20.70 -19.42
CA LEU A 287 -3.33 19.29 -19.76
C LEU A 287 -4.76 18.73 -19.62
N LEU A 288 -5.49 19.06 -18.55
CA LEU A 288 -6.87 18.64 -18.36
C LEU A 288 -7.77 19.15 -19.49
N ASP A 289 -7.61 20.41 -19.88
CA ASP A 289 -8.35 21.02 -20.99
C ASP A 289 -7.98 20.37 -22.33
N LYS A 290 -6.69 20.14 -22.59
CA LYS A 290 -6.23 19.49 -23.83
C LYS A 290 -6.78 18.07 -24.00
N LEU A 291 -6.95 17.35 -22.89
CA LEU A 291 -7.55 16.02 -22.86
C LEU A 291 -9.08 16.05 -22.89
N GLY A 292 -9.70 17.22 -22.78
CA GLY A 292 -11.14 17.45 -22.70
C GLY A 292 -11.76 16.90 -21.41
N ILE A 293 -10.97 16.78 -20.33
CA ILE A 293 -11.44 16.26 -19.04
C ILE A 293 -12.44 17.25 -18.43
N MET A 294 -12.14 18.55 -18.47
CA MET A 294 -13.02 19.58 -17.92
C MET A 294 -14.34 19.69 -18.69
N ASP A 295 -14.31 19.55 -20.02
CA ASP A 295 -15.53 19.53 -20.85
C ASP A 295 -16.46 18.37 -20.49
N ARG A 296 -15.89 17.20 -20.17
CA ARG A 296 -16.67 15.98 -19.92
C ARG A 296 -17.10 15.82 -18.46
N TYR A 297 -16.31 16.33 -17.51
CA TYR A 297 -16.43 15.94 -16.10
C TYR A 297 -16.42 17.11 -15.11
N SER A 298 -16.48 18.37 -15.55
CA SER A 298 -16.46 19.55 -14.66
C SER A 298 -17.50 19.51 -13.55
N GLU A 299 -18.74 19.06 -13.82
CA GLU A 299 -19.77 18.93 -12.79
C GLU A 299 -19.35 17.96 -11.67
N LEU A 300 -18.81 16.79 -12.04
CA LEU A 300 -18.33 15.78 -11.10
C LEU A 300 -17.12 16.28 -10.30
N ILE A 301 -16.16 16.91 -10.99
CA ILE A 301 -14.93 17.45 -10.40
C ILE A 301 -15.26 18.58 -9.42
N ASN A 302 -16.16 19.50 -9.78
CA ASN A 302 -16.55 20.59 -8.89
C ASN A 302 -17.33 20.09 -7.66
N LYS A 303 -18.06 18.99 -7.81
CA LYS A 303 -18.86 18.43 -6.71
C LYS A 303 -18.03 17.59 -5.73
N TYR A 304 -17.08 16.80 -6.22
CA TYR A 304 -16.35 15.81 -5.41
C TYR A 304 -14.83 15.95 -5.49
N GLY A 305 -14.28 16.91 -6.21
CA GLY A 305 -12.85 16.95 -6.48
C GLY A 305 -12.29 18.36 -6.44
N GLY A 306 -11.35 18.62 -7.32
CA GLY A 306 -10.77 19.94 -7.49
C GLY A 306 -9.57 19.93 -8.44
N THR A 307 -9.21 21.13 -8.89
CA THR A 307 -8.04 21.34 -9.75
C THR A 307 -7.05 22.35 -9.20
N ASP A 308 -7.40 23.06 -8.13
CA ASP A 308 -6.53 24.05 -7.48
C ASP A 308 -5.51 23.39 -6.55
N VAL A 309 -4.47 24.11 -6.14
CA VAL A 309 -3.46 23.58 -5.23
C VAL A 309 -4.05 23.17 -3.87
N PHE A 310 -3.32 22.35 -3.13
CA PHE A 310 -3.70 21.92 -1.78
C PHE A 310 -3.25 22.97 -0.75
N GLU A 311 -4.18 23.77 -0.23
CA GLU A 311 -3.91 24.78 0.79
C GLU A 311 -3.93 24.18 2.19
N LYS A 312 -5.01 23.45 2.53
CA LYS A 312 -5.13 22.72 3.79
C LYS A 312 -4.34 21.40 3.76
N GLY A 313 -4.26 20.77 2.61
CA GLY A 313 -3.58 19.48 2.42
C GLY A 313 -4.50 18.28 2.65
N LEU A 314 -3.88 17.11 2.53
CA LEU A 314 -4.52 15.81 2.69
C LEU A 314 -4.09 15.12 3.97
N TYR A 315 -4.96 14.24 4.46
CA TYR A 315 -4.70 13.26 5.50
C TYR A 315 -4.75 11.85 4.89
N GLY A 316 -3.86 10.97 5.30
CA GLY A 316 -3.82 9.58 4.85
C GLY A 316 -4.59 8.66 5.78
N SER A 317 -5.52 7.86 5.25
CA SER A 317 -6.14 6.75 5.99
C SER A 317 -6.12 5.54 5.09
N THR A 318 -5.06 4.75 5.16
CA THR A 318 -4.73 3.76 4.12
C THR A 318 -4.40 2.40 4.72
N GLU A 319 -4.79 1.34 4.03
CA GLU A 319 -4.34 -0.01 4.38
C GLU A 319 -2.82 -0.13 4.25
N MET A 320 -2.27 0.40 3.16
CA MET A 320 -0.85 0.30 2.86
C MET A 320 -0.25 1.70 2.68
N MET A 321 0.79 2.00 3.47
CA MET A 321 1.62 3.18 3.24
C MET A 321 2.66 2.86 2.17
N VAL A 322 2.38 3.34 0.97
CA VAL A 322 3.32 3.30 -0.16
C VAL A 322 4.25 4.50 -0.10
N ASP A 323 5.41 4.40 -0.73
CA ASP A 323 6.42 5.45 -0.76
C ASP A 323 5.94 6.74 -1.45
N SER A 324 4.98 6.62 -2.38
CA SER A 324 4.25 7.76 -2.94
C SER A 324 3.65 8.70 -1.87
N PHE A 325 3.26 8.20 -0.67
CA PHE A 325 2.83 9.10 0.42
C PHE A 325 3.95 9.97 0.97
N LEU A 326 5.19 9.45 1.03
CA LEU A 326 6.35 10.25 1.40
C LEU A 326 6.67 11.29 0.34
N ASP A 327 6.51 10.96 -0.95
CA ASP A 327 6.66 11.92 -2.04
C ASP A 327 5.61 13.04 -1.93
N LEU A 328 4.35 12.71 -1.61
CA LEU A 328 3.30 13.70 -1.36
C LEU A 328 3.61 14.57 -0.12
N TYR A 329 4.11 13.97 0.97
CA TYR A 329 4.52 14.68 2.17
C TYR A 329 5.65 15.68 1.90
N LYS A 330 6.74 15.22 1.25
CA LYS A 330 7.89 16.07 0.86
C LYS A 330 7.49 17.23 -0.08
N ASN A 331 6.41 17.07 -0.84
CA ASN A 331 5.89 18.10 -1.73
C ASN A 331 4.87 19.04 -1.08
N GLY A 332 4.59 18.88 0.22
CA GLY A 332 3.70 19.75 0.99
C GLY A 332 2.22 19.49 0.72
N ILE A 333 1.86 18.25 0.37
CA ILE A 333 0.47 17.84 0.13
C ILE A 333 -0.12 17.16 1.37
N MET A 334 0.62 16.24 2.00
CA MET A 334 0.20 15.59 3.25
C MET A 334 0.46 16.51 4.44
N LYS A 335 -0.47 17.44 4.70
CA LYS A 335 -0.34 18.47 5.76
C LYS A 335 -1.43 18.39 6.81
N ARG A 336 -2.58 17.83 6.46
CA ARG A 336 -3.72 17.80 7.38
C ARG A 336 -3.45 16.78 8.47
N ARG A 337 -3.37 17.27 9.70
CA ARG A 337 -3.25 16.46 10.91
C ARG A 337 -4.63 16.06 11.44
N CYS A 338 -4.73 14.80 11.82
CA CYS A 338 -5.85 14.22 12.54
C CYS A 338 -5.36 13.76 13.91
N PHE A 339 -6.16 13.99 14.95
CA PHE A 339 -5.80 13.70 16.33
C PHE A 339 -6.61 12.50 16.82
N ASP A 340 -5.95 11.57 17.50
CA ASP A 340 -6.60 10.39 18.10
C ASP A 340 -7.22 10.72 19.47
N ASP A 341 -7.83 11.90 19.56
CA ASP A 341 -8.68 12.33 20.68
C ASP A 341 -9.96 12.98 20.15
N ILE A 342 -11.11 12.58 20.72
CA ILE A 342 -12.41 13.01 20.24
C ILE A 342 -12.68 14.50 20.45
N HIS A 343 -12.25 15.05 21.58
CA HIS A 343 -12.50 16.45 21.93
C HIS A 343 -11.62 17.38 21.10
N ILE A 344 -10.32 17.08 21.01
CA ILE A 344 -9.38 17.82 20.16
C ILE A 344 -9.82 17.76 18.70
N GLN A 345 -10.09 16.55 18.17
CA GLN A 345 -10.47 16.41 16.77
C GLN A 345 -11.77 17.13 16.45
N LYS A 346 -12.77 17.09 17.34
CA LYS A 346 -14.04 17.81 17.15
C LYS A 346 -13.83 19.32 17.03
N LEU A 347 -13.00 19.92 17.89
CA LEU A 347 -12.72 21.36 17.86
C LEU A 347 -11.84 21.75 16.65
N VAL A 348 -10.90 20.89 16.26
CA VAL A 348 -10.11 21.05 15.02
C VAL A 348 -11.04 21.01 13.79
N SER A 349 -11.97 20.05 13.74
CA SER A 349 -12.95 19.94 12.65
C SER A 349 -13.92 21.12 12.58
N GLN A 350 -14.09 21.85 13.68
CA GLN A 350 -14.87 23.10 13.76
C GLN A 350 -14.03 24.36 13.46
N GLU A 351 -12.75 24.20 13.09
CA GLU A 351 -11.80 25.28 12.82
C GLU A 351 -11.52 26.20 14.02
N ILE A 352 -11.79 25.75 15.25
CA ILE A 352 -11.51 26.52 16.48
C ILE A 352 -10.00 26.55 16.76
N ALA A 353 -9.29 25.46 16.49
CA ALA A 353 -7.82 25.41 16.48
C ALA A 353 -7.29 25.41 15.04
N GLY A 354 -7.46 26.53 14.32
CA GLY A 354 -7.14 26.75 12.89
C GLY A 354 -5.88 26.05 12.38
N ASP A 355 -4.74 26.74 12.23
CA ASP A 355 -3.45 26.11 11.87
C ASP A 355 -2.85 25.32 13.06
N TYR A 356 -3.72 24.59 13.79
CA TYR A 356 -3.43 23.82 14.98
C TYR A 356 -2.83 24.65 16.14
N LYS A 357 -2.98 25.97 16.08
CA LYS A 357 -2.52 26.89 17.13
C LYS A 357 -3.40 26.78 18.35
N VAL A 358 -2.76 26.75 19.51
CA VAL A 358 -3.45 26.76 20.79
C VAL A 358 -3.75 28.21 21.15
N SER A 359 -5.02 28.50 21.44
CA SER A 359 -5.48 29.83 21.83
C SER A 359 -6.35 29.77 23.09
N PRO A 360 -6.56 30.90 23.79
CA PRO A 360 -7.50 30.96 24.90
C PRO A 360 -8.90 30.47 24.52
N GLU A 361 -9.38 30.81 23.30
CA GLU A 361 -10.68 30.38 22.79
C GLU A 361 -10.74 28.86 22.61
N PHE A 362 -9.67 28.24 22.09
CA PHE A 362 -9.59 26.80 21.97
C PHE A 362 -9.57 26.10 23.34
N PHE A 363 -8.77 26.62 24.29
CA PHE A 363 -8.73 26.06 25.64
C PHE A 363 -10.09 26.19 26.35
N GLU A 364 -10.76 27.33 26.22
CA GLU A 364 -12.11 27.52 26.75
C GLU A 364 -13.12 26.54 26.13
N ALA A 365 -13.02 26.33 24.81
CA ALA A 365 -13.87 25.37 24.11
C ALA A 365 -13.64 23.92 24.59
N LEU A 366 -12.39 23.52 24.86
CA LEU A 366 -12.08 22.21 25.44
C LEU A 366 -12.71 22.00 26.82
N VAL A 367 -12.64 23.02 27.67
CA VAL A 367 -13.25 22.99 29.01
C VAL A 367 -14.78 22.87 28.88
N LYS A 368 -15.39 23.65 27.99
CA LYS A 368 -16.85 23.62 27.75
C LYS A 368 -17.34 22.31 27.14
N ASP A 369 -16.53 21.68 26.28
CA ASP A 369 -16.84 20.37 25.67
C ASP A 369 -16.65 19.21 26.66
N GLY A 370 -16.07 19.47 27.84
CA GLY A 370 -15.89 18.50 28.91
C GLY A 370 -14.65 17.62 28.76
N ALA A 371 -13.69 18.03 27.91
CA ALA A 371 -12.42 17.32 27.73
C ALA A 371 -11.57 17.29 29.02
N VAL A 372 -11.70 18.34 29.83
CA VAL A 372 -11.04 18.49 31.12
C VAL A 372 -12.01 19.04 32.16
N SER A 373 -11.71 18.78 33.43
CA SER A 373 -12.52 19.27 34.54
C SER A 373 -12.40 20.80 34.72
N TYR A 374 -13.48 21.47 35.15
CA TYR A 374 -13.43 22.88 35.56
C TYR A 374 -12.48 23.15 36.73
N LYS A 375 -12.18 22.12 37.54
CA LYS A 375 -11.09 22.13 38.51
C LYS A 375 -10.05 21.12 38.05
N LEU A 376 -8.98 21.61 37.45
CA LEU A 376 -7.98 20.75 36.83
C LEU A 376 -7.34 19.84 37.88
N ASN A 377 -7.21 18.56 37.54
CA ASN A 377 -6.46 17.58 38.29
C ASN A 377 -5.19 17.14 37.51
N GLU A 378 -4.39 16.25 38.11
CA GLU A 378 -3.17 15.74 37.48
C GLU A 378 -3.41 15.11 36.10
N LYS A 379 -4.50 14.35 35.93
CA LYS A 379 -4.84 13.74 34.64
C LYS A 379 -5.18 14.79 33.59
N ASP A 380 -5.95 15.81 33.97
CA ASP A 380 -6.29 16.91 33.06
C ASP A 380 -5.01 17.64 32.60
N VAL A 381 -4.09 17.93 33.52
CA VAL A 381 -2.82 18.59 33.19
C VAL A 381 -1.94 17.70 32.31
N SER A 382 -1.86 16.40 32.60
CA SER A 382 -1.15 15.45 31.73
C SER A 382 -1.75 15.41 30.32
N TYR A 383 -3.08 15.32 30.20
CA TYR A 383 -3.80 15.35 28.92
C TYR A 383 -3.55 16.66 28.15
N LEU A 384 -3.63 17.82 28.81
CA LEU A 384 -3.37 19.11 28.17
C LEU A 384 -1.91 19.23 27.69
N LYS A 385 -0.95 18.66 28.42
CA LYS A 385 0.46 18.65 28.01
C LYS A 385 0.71 17.68 26.85
N GLU A 386 0.08 16.52 26.88
CA GLU A 386 0.19 15.49 25.83
C GLU A 386 -0.15 16.08 24.46
N PHE A 387 -1.26 16.82 24.37
CA PHE A 387 -1.68 17.48 23.12
C PHE A 387 -1.08 18.87 22.92
N GLY A 388 -0.12 19.30 23.75
CA GLY A 388 0.54 20.60 23.62
C GLY A 388 -0.34 21.82 23.93
N VAL A 389 -1.54 21.61 24.50
CA VAL A 389 -2.42 22.69 24.98
C VAL A 389 -1.75 23.44 26.13
N PHE A 390 -1.09 22.71 27.04
CA PHE A 390 -0.23 23.29 28.09
C PHE A 390 1.25 23.09 27.76
N LYS A 391 2.10 24.01 28.21
CA LYS A 391 3.56 23.88 28.12
C LYS A 391 4.04 22.67 28.93
N ASP A 392 5.13 22.05 28.48
CA ASP A 392 5.70 20.86 29.13
C ASP A 392 6.16 21.13 30.59
N VAL A 393 6.44 22.40 30.93
CA VAL A 393 6.84 22.84 32.28
C VAL A 393 5.67 22.96 33.26
N VAL A 394 4.41 22.94 32.78
CA VAL A 394 3.25 23.04 33.65
C VAL A 394 3.17 21.81 34.54
N SER A 395 2.91 22.03 35.83
CA SER A 395 2.67 20.98 36.83
C SER A 395 1.54 21.38 37.76
N ILE A 396 0.99 20.42 38.48
CA ILE A 396 -0.05 20.66 39.47
C ILE A 396 0.30 19.95 40.78
N ASN A 397 0.04 20.63 41.89
CA ASN A 397 0.14 20.06 43.23
C ASN A 397 -0.95 20.64 44.14
N GLU A 398 -1.70 19.79 44.83
CA GLU A 398 -2.77 20.20 45.76
C GLU A 398 -3.75 21.25 45.19
N GLY A 399 -4.06 21.16 43.88
CA GLY A 399 -4.97 22.10 43.21
C GLY A 399 -4.35 23.46 42.83
N ILE A 400 -3.03 23.59 42.91
CA ILE A 400 -2.27 24.75 42.45
C ILE A 400 -1.47 24.38 41.21
N LEU A 401 -1.70 25.09 40.12
CA LEU A 401 -0.90 24.99 38.89
C LEU A 401 0.39 25.80 39.05
N SER A 402 1.52 25.23 38.67
CA SER A 402 2.81 25.93 38.60
C SER A 402 3.32 25.97 37.17
N CYS A 403 3.71 27.16 36.70
CA CYS A 403 4.34 27.38 35.40
C CYS A 403 5.41 28.47 35.53
N ASP A 404 6.66 28.15 35.19
CA ASP A 404 7.80 29.08 35.24
C ASP A 404 7.93 29.84 36.58
N GLY A 405 7.67 29.16 37.69
CA GLY A 405 7.74 29.72 39.05
C GLY A 405 6.56 30.62 39.45
N LYS A 406 5.51 30.72 38.62
CA LYS A 406 4.24 31.36 38.97
C LYS A 406 3.22 30.30 39.36
N GLU A 407 2.32 30.67 40.28
CA GLU A 407 1.27 29.80 40.79
C GLU A 407 -0.12 30.35 40.42
N PHE A 408 -1.02 29.44 40.03
CA PHE A 408 -2.40 29.73 39.67
C PHE A 408 -3.33 28.73 40.35
N SER A 409 -4.56 29.14 40.66
CA SER A 409 -5.58 28.19 41.11
C SER A 409 -5.92 27.23 39.96
N SER A 410 -6.13 25.95 40.23
CA SER A 410 -6.65 24.99 39.24
C SER A 410 -8.13 25.20 38.87
N ASP A 411 -8.83 26.07 39.59
CA ASP A 411 -10.23 26.40 39.34
C ASP A 411 -10.38 27.37 38.15
N LEU A 412 -11.00 26.88 37.08
CA LEU A 412 -11.23 27.60 35.84
C LEU A 412 -12.52 28.44 35.86
N ASN A 413 -13.32 28.41 36.95
CA ASN A 413 -14.54 29.21 37.07
C ASN A 413 -14.26 30.69 37.40
N ASP A 414 -13.06 31.02 37.87
CA ASP A 414 -12.63 32.40 38.09
C ASP A 414 -12.06 32.97 36.78
N GLU A 415 -12.76 33.94 36.19
CA GLU A 415 -12.39 34.54 34.90
C GLU A 415 -11.01 35.20 34.91
N ASP A 416 -10.63 35.87 36.01
CA ASP A 416 -9.33 36.53 36.13
C ASP A 416 -8.20 35.50 36.25
N ASN A 417 -8.46 34.40 36.99
CA ASN A 417 -7.54 33.28 37.09
C ASN A 417 -7.40 32.55 35.74
N PHE A 418 -8.51 32.26 35.06
CA PHE A 418 -8.53 31.61 33.74
C PHE A 418 -7.71 32.40 32.73
N LYS A 419 -7.86 33.72 32.68
CA LYS A 419 -7.07 34.59 31.81
C LYS A 419 -5.56 34.50 32.10
N LYS A 420 -5.18 34.50 33.38
CA LYS A 420 -3.77 34.35 33.78
C LYS A 420 -3.21 32.98 33.41
N ILE A 421 -3.99 31.90 33.54
CA ILE A 421 -3.60 30.57 33.06
C ILE A 421 -3.38 30.62 31.55
N CYS A 422 -4.31 31.21 30.80
CA CYS A 422 -4.18 31.34 29.34
C CYS A 422 -2.91 32.09 28.92
N GLU A 423 -2.59 33.20 29.60
CA GLU A 423 -1.41 34.02 29.31
C GLU A 423 -0.08 33.34 29.64
N ASN A 424 -0.04 32.41 30.60
CA ASN A 424 1.22 31.87 31.14
C ASN A 424 1.45 30.39 30.83
N CYS A 425 0.39 29.58 30.78
CA CYS A 425 0.48 28.12 30.78
C CYS A 425 0.24 27.47 29.42
N LEU A 426 -0.43 28.16 28.47
CA LEU A 426 -0.73 27.58 27.16
C LEU A 426 0.54 27.33 26.34
N GLY A 427 0.56 26.21 25.61
CA GLY A 427 1.53 25.96 24.56
C GLY A 427 1.22 26.76 23.29
N ASP A 428 2.09 26.64 22.28
CA ASP A 428 1.96 27.39 21.03
C ASP A 428 1.13 26.64 19.97
N GLU A 429 1.20 25.31 19.96
CA GLU A 429 0.64 24.47 18.90
C GLU A 429 0.31 23.07 19.43
N LEU A 430 -0.75 22.48 18.86
CA LEU A 430 -1.15 21.12 19.17
C LEU A 430 -0.07 20.10 18.76
N LYS A 431 0.18 19.14 19.64
CA LYS A 431 1.07 17.99 19.45
C LYS A 431 0.27 16.71 19.16
N ASN A 432 0.96 15.66 18.71
CA ASN A 432 0.39 14.32 18.47
C ASN A 432 -0.76 14.27 17.44
N GLY A 433 -0.67 15.12 16.41
CA GLY A 433 -1.54 15.05 15.24
C GLY A 433 -0.87 14.29 14.10
N TYR A 434 -1.53 13.26 13.58
CA TYR A 434 -1.01 12.40 12.52
C TYR A 434 -1.41 12.90 11.14
N TRP A 435 -0.47 12.94 10.20
CA TRP A 435 -0.81 13.18 8.79
C TRP A 435 -1.21 11.89 8.06
N ILE A 436 -0.95 10.73 8.67
CA ILE A 436 -1.35 9.43 8.15
C ILE A 436 -1.57 8.39 9.25
N HIS A 437 -2.64 7.62 9.08
CA HIS A 437 -2.82 6.30 9.70
C HIS A 437 -2.68 5.23 8.63
N ALA A 438 -1.80 4.26 8.87
CA ALA A 438 -1.48 3.21 7.91
C ALA A 438 -1.42 1.81 8.55
N GLY A 439 -1.96 0.80 7.85
CA GLY A 439 -1.92 -0.59 8.31
C GLY A 439 -0.52 -1.22 8.23
N PHE A 440 0.06 -1.21 7.04
CA PHE A 440 1.38 -1.82 6.78
C PHE A 440 2.15 -1.07 5.69
N PHE A 441 3.43 -1.36 5.51
CA PHE A 441 4.20 -0.88 4.35
C PHE A 441 5.15 -1.93 3.80
N VAL A 442 5.31 -1.92 2.47
CA VAL A 442 6.33 -2.65 1.71
C VAL A 442 6.65 -1.78 0.50
N GLY A 443 7.92 -1.58 0.20
CA GLY A 443 8.32 -0.69 -0.89
C GLY A 443 9.77 -0.88 -1.32
N PRO A 444 10.32 0.05 -2.12
CA PRO A 444 11.72 0.04 -2.49
C PRO A 444 12.62 0.32 -1.27
N GLN A 445 13.91 0.00 -1.37
CA GLN A 445 14.88 0.27 -0.29
C GLN A 445 14.90 1.75 0.13
N LEU A 446 14.64 2.65 -0.82
CA LEU A 446 14.56 4.08 -0.56
C LEU A 446 13.47 4.44 0.47
N LEU A 447 12.33 3.74 0.48
CA LEU A 447 11.27 3.95 1.46
C LEU A 447 11.80 3.74 2.89
N TYR A 448 12.45 2.60 3.11
CA TYR A 448 12.96 2.23 4.44
C TYR A 448 14.06 3.19 4.89
N LYS A 449 14.94 3.57 3.96
CA LYS A 449 15.99 4.56 4.21
C LYS A 449 15.41 5.92 4.57
N ASP A 450 14.40 6.38 3.85
CA ASP A 450 13.75 7.66 4.12
C ASP A 450 13.06 7.68 5.48
N LEU A 451 12.33 6.62 5.83
CA LEU A 451 11.72 6.46 7.16
C LEU A 451 12.77 6.45 8.27
N SER A 452 13.87 5.71 8.10
CA SER A 452 14.94 5.65 9.11
C SER A 452 15.69 6.99 9.27
N ASN A 453 15.78 7.79 8.20
CA ASN A 453 16.43 9.10 8.23
C ASN A 453 15.55 10.23 8.77
N MET A 454 14.23 10.02 8.86
CA MET A 454 13.34 10.98 9.49
C MET A 454 13.71 11.19 10.96
N SER A 455 13.58 12.44 11.40
CA SER A 455 13.67 12.75 12.82
C SER A 455 12.61 11.96 13.60
N GLU A 456 12.86 11.77 14.90
CA GLU A 456 11.89 11.09 15.76
C GLU A 456 10.53 11.79 15.77
N GLU A 457 10.53 13.12 15.79
CA GLU A 457 9.30 13.92 15.79
C GLU A 457 8.53 13.77 14.48
N GLU A 458 9.19 13.72 13.32
CA GLU A 458 8.52 13.46 12.04
C GLU A 458 7.90 12.06 11.99
N ARG A 459 8.61 11.04 12.50
CA ARG A 459 8.07 9.67 12.56
C ARG A 459 6.90 9.53 13.50
N LYS A 460 6.84 10.30 14.59
CA LYS A 460 5.69 10.33 15.49
C LYS A 460 4.42 10.90 14.84
N LEU A 461 4.54 11.59 13.69
CA LEU A 461 3.38 12.05 12.91
C LEU A 461 2.79 10.95 11.98
N ILE A 462 3.38 9.75 11.97
CA ILE A 462 2.91 8.57 11.24
C ILE A 462 2.40 7.56 12.27
N ASN A 463 1.09 7.26 12.26
CA ASN A 463 0.55 6.18 13.09
C ASN A 463 0.48 4.89 12.25
N MET A 464 1.41 3.96 12.50
CA MET A 464 1.29 2.59 12.01
C MET A 464 0.32 1.83 12.94
N THR A 465 -0.84 1.45 12.42
CA THR A 465 -2.01 0.99 13.20
C THR A 465 -2.66 -0.28 12.65
N SER A 466 -3.67 -0.81 13.34
CA SER A 466 -4.44 -1.96 12.90
C SER A 466 -5.31 -1.65 11.67
N VAL A 467 -5.55 -2.66 10.83
CA VAL A 467 -6.55 -2.55 9.75
C VAL A 467 -7.97 -2.36 10.28
N LEU A 468 -8.27 -2.71 11.53
CA LEU A 468 -9.55 -2.39 12.16
C LEU A 468 -9.76 -0.88 12.32
N ASN A 469 -8.66 -0.11 12.43
CA ASN A 469 -8.72 1.34 12.38
C ASN A 469 -8.96 1.81 10.93
N VAL A 470 -8.03 1.55 10.02
CA VAL A 470 -8.01 2.16 8.67
C VAL A 470 -9.05 1.59 7.69
N ASN A 471 -9.41 0.31 7.79
CA ASN A 471 -10.26 -0.38 6.80
C ASN A 471 -11.73 -0.49 7.23
N GLN A 472 -12.13 0.00 8.40
CA GLN A 472 -13.50 -0.16 8.89
C GLN A 472 -14.02 1.11 9.53
N LEU A 473 -15.26 1.49 9.16
CA LEU A 473 -15.97 2.60 9.80
C LEU A 473 -16.66 2.13 11.08
N TYR A 474 -17.57 1.16 10.91
CA TYR A 474 -18.51 0.77 11.94
C TYR A 474 -17.88 0.08 13.13
N ALA A 475 -18.48 0.33 14.29
CA ALA A 475 -18.08 -0.15 15.60
C ALA A 475 -16.79 0.48 16.14
N ASN A 476 -16.87 0.80 17.42
CA ASN A 476 -15.70 1.13 18.22
C ASN A 476 -14.80 -0.11 18.30
N ASN A 477 -13.50 0.12 18.25
CA ASN A 477 -12.49 -0.90 18.56
C ASN A 477 -11.53 -0.33 19.60
N GLN A 478 -10.52 -1.13 19.99
CA GLN A 478 -9.55 -0.74 21.01
C GLN A 478 -8.68 0.47 20.63
N TYR A 479 -8.61 0.82 19.34
CA TYR A 479 -7.77 1.90 18.82
C TYR A 479 -8.55 3.21 18.69
N ILE A 480 -9.81 3.13 18.25
CA ILE A 480 -10.56 4.33 17.85
C ILE A 480 -12.08 4.11 17.84
N SER A 481 -12.83 5.17 18.14
CA SER A 481 -14.30 5.17 18.07
C SER A 481 -14.82 5.39 16.65
N GLU A 482 -16.04 4.95 16.38
CA GLU A 482 -16.73 5.21 15.11
C GLU A 482 -16.87 6.72 14.84
N GLU A 483 -17.23 7.49 15.87
CA GLU A 483 -17.37 8.96 15.78
C GLU A 483 -16.05 9.62 15.39
N LEU A 484 -14.92 9.21 16.00
CA LEU A 484 -13.62 9.80 15.70
C LEU A 484 -13.19 9.49 14.26
N LYS A 485 -13.40 8.26 13.78
CA LYS A 485 -13.15 7.89 12.38
C LYS A 485 -13.91 8.79 11.41
N ILE A 486 -15.19 9.06 11.70
CA ILE A 486 -16.03 9.93 10.87
C ILE A 486 -15.49 11.36 10.87
N LEU A 487 -15.11 11.89 12.03
CA LEU A 487 -14.55 13.25 12.16
C LEU A 487 -13.22 13.42 11.43
N GLN A 488 -12.35 12.41 11.49
CA GLN A 488 -11.04 12.43 10.82
C GLN A 488 -11.16 12.28 9.30
N ARG A 489 -12.11 11.47 8.81
CA ARG A 489 -12.22 11.05 7.41
C ARG A 489 -13.12 11.93 6.54
N LYS A 490 -12.82 13.22 6.48
CA LYS A 490 -13.56 14.16 5.63
C LYS A 490 -13.21 14.01 4.14
N ASN A 491 -14.19 14.22 3.27
CA ASN A 491 -14.07 14.28 1.80
C ASN A 491 -13.28 13.09 1.20
N SER A 492 -13.52 11.89 1.70
CA SER A 492 -12.62 10.75 1.50
C SER A 492 -12.61 10.20 0.08
N ARG A 493 -11.42 9.94 -0.49
CA ARG A 493 -11.24 9.25 -1.77
C ARG A 493 -10.48 7.95 -1.56
N PHE A 494 -11.21 6.85 -1.72
CA PHE A 494 -10.66 5.51 -1.59
C PHE A 494 -10.46 4.89 -2.97
N ILE A 495 -9.21 4.81 -3.42
CA ILE A 495 -8.88 4.49 -4.81
C ILE A 495 -8.14 3.16 -4.88
N ASN A 496 -8.76 2.19 -5.56
CA ASN A 496 -8.27 0.82 -5.67
C ASN A 496 -8.13 0.42 -7.14
N ALA A 497 -7.30 -0.58 -7.43
CA ALA A 497 -7.18 -1.16 -8.77
C ALA A 497 -8.10 -2.38 -8.93
N GLY A 498 -8.69 -2.54 -10.12
CA GLY A 498 -9.46 -3.72 -10.51
C GLY A 498 -8.87 -4.39 -11.75
N LEU A 499 -9.25 -5.65 -12.00
CA LEU A 499 -8.85 -6.37 -13.21
C LEU A 499 -9.84 -6.17 -14.34
N ILE A 500 -11.13 -6.37 -14.03
CA ILE A 500 -12.23 -6.41 -15.00
C ILE A 500 -13.46 -5.75 -14.38
N VAL A 501 -14.20 -4.98 -15.19
CA VAL A 501 -15.53 -4.48 -14.87
C VAL A 501 -16.54 -4.97 -15.90
N THR A 502 -17.67 -5.43 -15.41
CA THR A 502 -18.81 -5.80 -16.27
C THR A 502 -19.62 -4.56 -16.63
N LEU A 503 -20.35 -4.54 -17.74
CA LEU A 503 -21.17 -3.40 -18.15
C LEU A 503 -22.27 -3.06 -17.14
N ASN A 504 -22.65 -4.00 -16.26
CA ASN A 504 -23.58 -3.69 -15.16
C ASN A 504 -22.88 -3.11 -13.91
N GLY A 505 -21.56 -2.92 -13.92
CA GLY A 505 -20.78 -2.32 -12.85
C GLY A 505 -20.25 -3.27 -11.77
N ALA A 506 -20.40 -4.60 -11.90
CA ALA A 506 -19.69 -5.53 -11.02
C ALA A 506 -18.21 -5.63 -11.40
N ILE A 507 -17.33 -5.78 -10.41
CA ILE A 507 -15.88 -5.78 -10.60
C ILE A 507 -15.28 -7.11 -10.11
N ALA A 508 -14.28 -7.59 -10.84
CA ALA A 508 -13.36 -8.64 -10.42
C ALA A 508 -11.96 -8.06 -10.25
N SER A 509 -11.31 -8.36 -9.12
CA SER A 509 -10.03 -7.77 -8.72
C SER A 509 -8.95 -8.79 -8.40
N ASP A 510 -9.34 -10.02 -8.03
CA ASP A 510 -8.42 -11.00 -7.44
C ASP A 510 -8.55 -12.42 -8.02
N GLY A 511 -9.51 -12.67 -8.92
CA GLY A 511 -9.75 -13.99 -9.49
C GLY A 511 -10.16 -13.99 -10.95
N LEU A 512 -9.98 -15.13 -11.60
CA LEU A 512 -10.40 -15.39 -12.98
C LEU A 512 -11.78 -16.06 -13.04
N GLU A 513 -12.41 -16.02 -14.22
CA GLU A 513 -13.71 -16.63 -14.49
C GLU A 513 -13.80 -18.13 -14.19
N ASN A 514 -12.68 -18.85 -14.20
CA ASN A 514 -12.62 -20.27 -13.86
C ASN A 514 -12.40 -20.52 -12.35
N GLY A 515 -12.48 -19.49 -11.50
CA GLY A 515 -12.28 -19.57 -10.06
C GLY A 515 -10.82 -19.60 -9.61
N LYS A 516 -9.84 -19.55 -10.52
CA LYS A 516 -8.42 -19.44 -10.12
C LYS A 516 -8.15 -18.09 -9.48
N VAL A 517 -7.49 -18.11 -8.33
CA VAL A 517 -7.08 -16.94 -7.56
C VAL A 517 -5.80 -16.37 -8.15
N VAL A 518 -5.85 -15.09 -8.51
CA VAL A 518 -4.73 -14.31 -9.04
C VAL A 518 -3.94 -13.67 -7.90
N SER A 519 -4.61 -13.09 -6.91
CA SER A 519 -4.00 -12.36 -5.78
C SER A 519 -4.78 -12.61 -4.48
N GLY A 520 -5.63 -11.66 -4.09
CA GLY A 520 -6.54 -11.72 -2.96
C GLY A 520 -7.36 -10.42 -2.87
N VAL A 521 -8.48 -10.47 -2.17
CA VAL A 521 -9.40 -9.32 -2.06
C VAL A 521 -8.82 -8.17 -1.23
N GLY A 522 -7.95 -8.46 -0.26
CA GLY A 522 -7.33 -7.47 0.63
C GLY A 522 -8.37 -6.65 1.39
N GLY A 523 -8.17 -5.33 1.48
CA GLY A 523 -9.15 -4.37 1.99
C GLY A 523 -10.02 -3.69 0.93
N GLN A 524 -10.04 -4.15 -0.32
CA GLN A 524 -10.79 -3.45 -1.36
C GLN A 524 -12.29 -3.32 -1.01
N TYR A 525 -12.92 -4.41 -0.59
CA TYR A 525 -14.32 -4.40 -0.16
C TYR A 525 -14.55 -3.42 1.00
N ASN A 526 -13.62 -3.41 1.97
CA ASN A 526 -13.66 -2.56 3.14
C ASN A 526 -13.73 -1.06 2.76
N PHE A 527 -12.86 -0.62 1.85
CA PHE A 527 -12.86 0.76 1.35
C PHE A 527 -14.07 1.11 0.49
N VAL A 528 -14.59 0.15 -0.29
CA VAL A 528 -15.87 0.32 -0.99
C VAL A 528 -17.00 0.52 0.02
N SER A 529 -17.06 -0.29 1.08
CA SER A 529 -18.06 -0.14 2.13
C SER A 529 -17.95 1.22 2.84
N LEU A 530 -16.73 1.66 3.17
CA LEU A 530 -16.45 2.98 3.74
C LEU A 530 -16.98 4.11 2.84
N ALA A 531 -16.74 4.03 1.53
CA ALA A 531 -17.19 5.03 0.57
C ALA A 531 -18.72 5.17 0.49
N HIS A 532 -19.47 4.09 0.74
CA HIS A 532 -20.94 4.11 0.74
C HIS A 532 -21.52 4.51 2.11
N ALA A 533 -20.77 4.28 3.19
CA ALA A 533 -21.19 4.58 4.54
C ALA A 533 -21.10 6.08 4.90
N MET A 534 -20.26 6.84 4.19
CA MET A 534 -20.02 8.26 4.46
C MET A 534 -20.58 9.15 3.34
N ASP A 535 -21.24 10.24 3.69
CA ASP A 535 -21.97 11.11 2.76
C ASP A 535 -21.07 11.83 1.74
N ASP A 536 -19.87 12.23 2.17
CA ASP A 536 -18.90 13.00 1.38
C ASP A 536 -17.77 12.13 0.77
N ALA A 537 -17.80 10.81 1.02
CA ALA A 537 -16.81 9.87 0.54
C ALA A 537 -17.17 9.26 -0.81
N ARG A 538 -16.15 8.99 -1.62
CA ARG A 538 -16.26 8.30 -2.91
C ARG A 538 -15.18 7.24 -3.03
N GLY A 539 -15.57 6.09 -3.57
CA GLY A 539 -14.72 4.98 -3.93
C GLY A 539 -14.51 4.93 -5.43
N ALA A 540 -13.26 4.76 -5.86
CA ALA A 540 -12.92 4.67 -7.27
C ALA A 540 -12.13 3.39 -7.57
N ILE A 541 -12.46 2.77 -8.70
CA ILE A 541 -11.83 1.55 -9.18
C ILE A 541 -11.13 1.84 -10.51
N MET A 542 -9.80 1.80 -10.49
CA MET A 542 -8.94 2.01 -11.64
C MET A 542 -8.80 0.73 -12.44
N ILE A 543 -9.13 0.78 -13.72
CA ILE A 543 -9.04 -0.35 -14.64
C ILE A 543 -8.44 0.13 -15.94
N ARG A 544 -7.37 -0.51 -16.40
CA ARG A 544 -6.86 -0.33 -17.76
C ARG A 544 -7.93 -0.82 -18.74
N SER A 545 -8.32 -0.05 -19.73
CA SER A 545 -9.46 -0.39 -20.60
C SER A 545 -9.26 -1.70 -21.36
N THR A 546 -8.00 -2.06 -21.65
CA THR A 546 -7.63 -3.29 -22.35
C THR A 546 -6.50 -4.06 -21.66
N ARG A 547 -6.38 -5.35 -21.99
CA ARG A 547 -5.24 -6.20 -21.63
C ARG A 547 -4.76 -7.02 -22.82
N MET A 548 -3.48 -7.40 -22.80
CA MET A 548 -2.89 -8.38 -23.71
C MET A 548 -2.68 -9.69 -22.97
N SER A 549 -3.21 -10.80 -23.48
CA SER A 549 -2.99 -12.13 -22.92
C SER A 549 -2.85 -13.15 -24.04
N GLY A 550 -1.77 -13.95 -24.02
CA GLY A 550 -1.50 -14.94 -25.08
C GLY A 550 -1.45 -14.36 -26.50
N GLY A 551 -1.00 -13.11 -26.65
CA GLY A 551 -0.98 -12.38 -27.93
C GLY A 551 -2.35 -11.86 -28.39
N LYS A 552 -3.42 -12.07 -27.62
CA LYS A 552 -4.77 -11.55 -27.89
C LYS A 552 -5.04 -10.29 -27.07
N LEU A 553 -5.39 -9.21 -27.77
CA LEU A 553 -5.94 -8.01 -27.15
C LEU A 553 -7.40 -8.28 -26.73
N SER A 554 -7.76 -7.91 -25.51
CA SER A 554 -9.14 -8.03 -24.99
C SER A 554 -9.50 -6.81 -24.15
N SER A 555 -10.79 -6.47 -24.14
CA SER A 555 -11.32 -5.45 -23.23
C SER A 555 -11.34 -5.95 -21.78
N ASN A 556 -11.07 -5.05 -20.84
CA ASN A 556 -11.34 -5.24 -19.41
C ASN A 556 -12.70 -4.68 -19.00
N ILE A 557 -13.37 -3.93 -19.88
CA ILE A 557 -14.81 -3.67 -19.78
C ILE A 557 -15.53 -4.76 -20.59
N VAL A 558 -16.25 -5.64 -19.91
CA VAL A 558 -16.89 -6.82 -20.53
C VAL A 558 -18.39 -6.79 -20.31
N TYR A 559 -19.17 -7.53 -21.10
CA TYR A 559 -20.61 -7.60 -20.84
C TYR A 559 -20.94 -8.34 -19.53
N SER A 560 -20.26 -9.47 -19.28
CA SER A 560 -20.40 -10.32 -18.09
C SER A 560 -19.09 -11.01 -17.74
N TYR A 561 -18.94 -11.43 -16.48
CA TYR A 561 -17.77 -12.17 -15.99
C TYR A 561 -18.17 -13.13 -14.85
N GLY A 562 -17.66 -14.36 -14.86
CA GLY A 562 -18.01 -15.39 -13.87
C GLY A 562 -17.35 -15.27 -12.48
N TYR A 563 -16.65 -14.17 -12.19
CA TYR A 563 -16.03 -13.90 -10.88
C TYR A 563 -16.39 -12.48 -10.41
N CYS A 564 -16.53 -12.27 -9.11
CA CYS A 564 -16.91 -10.97 -8.55
C CYS A 564 -16.29 -10.73 -7.18
N SER A 565 -15.61 -9.59 -7.05
CA SER A 565 -15.03 -9.08 -5.80
C SER A 565 -15.87 -7.93 -5.24
N VAL A 566 -16.33 -7.02 -6.11
CA VAL A 566 -17.26 -5.93 -5.76
C VAL A 566 -18.59 -6.12 -6.50
N PRO A 567 -19.68 -6.45 -5.79
CA PRO A 567 -21.00 -6.57 -6.37
C PRO A 567 -21.51 -5.27 -6.97
N ARG A 568 -22.30 -5.37 -8.04
CA ARG A 568 -22.82 -4.19 -8.79
C ARG A 568 -23.64 -3.18 -7.96
N HIS A 569 -24.21 -3.57 -6.82
CA HIS A 569 -24.97 -2.64 -5.98
C HIS A 569 -24.06 -1.74 -5.12
N LEU A 570 -22.77 -2.08 -5.02
CA LEU A 570 -21.73 -1.27 -4.39
C LEU A 570 -20.88 -0.50 -5.41
N ARG A 571 -21.27 -0.49 -6.69
CA ARG A 571 -20.58 0.28 -7.74
C ARG A 571 -20.57 1.78 -7.40
N ASP A 572 -19.45 2.42 -7.66
CA ASP A 572 -19.29 3.86 -7.44
C ASP A 572 -18.62 4.51 -8.64
N ILE A 573 -17.32 4.80 -8.59
CA ILE A 573 -16.59 5.38 -9.73
C ILE A 573 -15.71 4.29 -10.38
N VAL A 574 -15.68 4.26 -11.71
CA VAL A 574 -14.68 3.49 -12.48
C VAL A 574 -13.85 4.46 -13.32
N ILE A 575 -12.53 4.28 -13.33
CA ILE A 575 -11.60 5.14 -14.04
C ILE A 575 -10.77 4.29 -15.00
N THR A 576 -10.72 4.71 -16.27
CA THR A 576 -9.79 4.18 -17.28
C THR A 576 -8.92 5.32 -17.80
N GLU A 577 -8.00 4.99 -18.69
CA GLU A 577 -7.17 5.97 -19.40
C GLU A 577 -7.98 6.94 -20.28
N TYR A 578 -9.26 6.62 -20.55
CA TYR A 578 -10.14 7.44 -21.38
C TYR A 578 -11.07 8.35 -20.59
N GLY A 579 -11.27 8.10 -19.29
CA GLY A 579 -12.07 8.99 -18.44
C GLY A 579 -12.64 8.36 -17.18
N ILE A 580 -13.70 8.99 -16.69
CA ILE A 580 -14.34 8.72 -15.41
C ILE A 580 -15.80 8.34 -15.66
N ALA A 581 -16.20 7.16 -15.18
CA ALA A 581 -17.59 6.72 -15.16
C ALA A 581 -18.13 6.80 -13.74
N ASP A 582 -19.00 7.78 -13.47
CA ASP A 582 -19.74 7.89 -12.22
C ASP A 582 -20.99 6.99 -12.27
N LEU A 583 -21.05 5.94 -11.46
CA LEU A 583 -22.07 4.88 -11.54
C LEU A 583 -23.05 4.85 -10.36
N ARG A 584 -22.71 5.52 -9.25
CA ARG A 584 -23.52 5.51 -8.03
C ARG A 584 -24.91 6.08 -8.33
N SER A 585 -25.95 5.45 -7.79
CA SER A 585 -27.36 5.86 -7.93
C SER A 585 -27.93 5.85 -9.37
N LYS A 586 -27.17 5.41 -10.38
CA LYS A 586 -27.65 5.32 -11.77
C LYS A 586 -28.39 4.01 -12.03
N SER A 587 -29.38 4.06 -12.92
CA SER A 587 -30.04 2.86 -13.47
C SER A 587 -29.06 2.03 -14.31
N ASP A 588 -29.36 0.75 -14.56
CA ASP A 588 -28.47 -0.12 -15.34
C ASP A 588 -28.16 0.41 -16.74
N HIS A 589 -29.15 0.96 -17.45
CA HIS A 589 -28.91 1.48 -18.80
C HIS A 589 -27.96 2.69 -18.77
N LEU A 590 -28.06 3.56 -17.75
CA LEU A 590 -27.14 4.69 -17.59
C LEU A 590 -25.73 4.21 -17.26
N VAL A 591 -25.60 3.23 -16.35
CA VAL A 591 -24.30 2.64 -16.01
C VAL A 591 -23.60 2.02 -17.21
N MET A 592 -24.34 1.29 -18.05
CA MET A 592 -23.77 0.74 -19.29
C MET A 592 -23.30 1.85 -20.23
N LYS A 593 -24.04 2.95 -20.35
CA LYS A 593 -23.64 4.12 -21.17
C LYS A 593 -22.35 4.75 -20.64
N GLU A 594 -22.23 4.96 -19.32
CA GLU A 594 -21.02 5.52 -18.72
C GLU A 594 -19.79 4.61 -18.89
N LEU A 595 -19.94 3.30 -18.72
CA LEU A 595 -18.84 2.36 -18.93
C LEU A 595 -18.43 2.26 -20.41
N LEU A 596 -19.39 2.34 -21.33
CA LEU A 596 -19.10 2.43 -22.76
C LEU A 596 -18.31 3.70 -23.10
N ASN A 597 -18.62 4.83 -22.46
CA ASN A 597 -17.94 6.11 -22.68
C ASN A 597 -16.44 6.08 -22.34
N ILE A 598 -16.03 5.22 -21.41
CA ILE A 598 -14.63 5.06 -20.98
C ILE A 598 -13.99 3.76 -21.50
N CYS A 599 -14.67 3.06 -22.41
CA CYS A 599 -14.17 1.87 -23.09
C CYS A 599 -13.28 2.24 -24.28
N ASP A 600 -12.27 1.42 -24.54
CA ASP A 600 -11.49 1.46 -25.77
C ASP A 600 -12.39 1.27 -26.99
N SER A 601 -12.26 2.15 -27.98
CA SER A 601 -13.16 2.19 -29.14
C SER A 601 -13.10 0.95 -30.02
N ARG A 602 -12.07 0.10 -29.89
CA ARG A 602 -11.99 -1.19 -30.58
C ARG A 602 -13.05 -2.19 -30.10
N PHE A 603 -13.64 -1.97 -28.92
CA PHE A 603 -14.61 -2.88 -28.29
C PHE A 603 -15.98 -2.25 -28.01
N GLN A 604 -16.10 -0.92 -28.09
CA GLN A 604 -17.33 -0.16 -27.80
C GLN A 604 -18.56 -0.67 -28.58
N GLU A 605 -18.43 -0.86 -29.89
CA GLU A 605 -19.57 -1.24 -30.75
C GLU A 605 -20.09 -2.65 -30.44
N GLU A 606 -19.19 -3.61 -30.23
CA GLU A 606 -19.57 -4.98 -29.87
C GLU A 606 -20.34 -5.01 -28.54
N LEU A 607 -19.82 -4.30 -27.53
CA LEU A 607 -20.44 -4.19 -26.22
C LEU A 607 -21.81 -3.49 -26.28
N LEU A 608 -21.93 -2.42 -27.07
CA LEU A 608 -23.20 -1.72 -27.29
C LEU A 608 -24.23 -2.63 -27.97
N MET A 609 -23.84 -3.36 -29.02
CA MET A 609 -24.71 -4.32 -29.68
C MET A 609 -25.22 -5.40 -28.72
N GLN A 610 -24.34 -5.93 -27.85
CA GLN A 610 -24.75 -6.89 -26.82
C GLN A 610 -25.74 -6.27 -25.83
N ALA A 611 -25.50 -5.05 -25.35
CA ALA A 611 -26.41 -4.35 -24.45
C ALA A 611 -27.80 -4.11 -25.07
N LYS A 612 -27.85 -3.68 -26.34
CA LYS A 612 -29.10 -3.51 -27.10
C LYS A 612 -29.84 -4.83 -27.31
N LYS A 613 -29.13 -5.90 -27.68
CA LYS A 613 -29.69 -7.23 -27.90
C LYS A 613 -30.50 -7.74 -26.71
N TYR A 614 -30.05 -7.44 -25.49
CA TYR A 614 -30.71 -7.84 -24.25
C TYR A 614 -31.63 -6.76 -23.64
N GLY A 615 -31.94 -5.69 -24.39
CA GLY A 615 -32.83 -4.62 -23.94
C GLY A 615 -32.29 -3.82 -22.75
N LYS A 616 -30.97 -3.81 -22.54
CA LYS A 616 -30.31 -3.08 -21.45
C LYS A 616 -29.96 -1.65 -21.81
N ILE A 617 -29.93 -1.32 -23.10
CA ILE A 617 -29.80 0.02 -23.67
C ILE A 617 -30.85 0.17 -24.78
N GLU A 618 -31.33 1.39 -24.98
CA GLU A 618 -32.30 1.79 -26.00
C GLU A 618 -31.77 1.48 -27.42
N ALA A 619 -32.64 1.02 -28.32
CA ALA A 619 -32.23 0.55 -29.64
C ALA A 619 -31.59 1.64 -30.52
N ASP A 620 -32.02 2.89 -30.34
CA ASP A 620 -31.57 4.09 -31.07
C ASP A 620 -30.39 4.79 -30.41
N TYR A 621 -30.03 4.44 -29.17
CA TYR A 621 -28.90 5.06 -28.47
C TYR A 621 -27.60 4.87 -29.26
N GLN A 622 -26.80 5.92 -29.31
CA GLN A 622 -25.44 5.90 -29.81
C GLN A 622 -24.49 6.48 -28.77
N ILE A 623 -23.28 5.93 -28.69
CA ILE A 623 -22.22 6.51 -27.86
C ILE A 623 -21.95 7.93 -28.38
N PRO A 624 -21.93 8.97 -27.52
CA PRO A 624 -21.70 10.35 -27.96
C PRO A 624 -20.30 10.52 -28.57
N GLU A 625 -20.18 11.40 -29.56
CA GLU A 625 -18.96 11.54 -30.38
C GLU A 625 -17.71 11.86 -29.55
N GLN A 626 -17.84 12.64 -28.48
CA GLN A 626 -16.73 12.99 -27.58
C GLN A 626 -16.14 11.82 -26.79
N TYR A 627 -16.85 10.68 -26.74
CA TYR A 627 -16.40 9.43 -26.13
C TYR A 627 -16.05 8.35 -27.16
N ARG A 628 -16.06 8.71 -28.44
CA ARG A 628 -15.55 7.86 -29.52
C ARG A 628 -14.09 8.21 -29.80
N ASN A 629 -13.41 7.31 -30.50
CA ASN A 629 -11.98 7.42 -30.82
C ASN A 629 -11.07 7.34 -29.59
N ASN A 630 -11.50 6.58 -28.58
CA ASN A 630 -10.72 6.15 -27.43
C ASN A 630 -9.68 5.11 -27.88
N TYR A 631 -8.55 5.59 -28.42
CA TYR A 631 -7.44 4.78 -28.86
C TYR A 631 -6.14 5.20 -28.17
N PRO A 632 -5.22 4.25 -27.85
CA PRO A 632 -3.94 4.59 -27.22
C PRO A 632 -3.13 5.62 -28.02
N GLU A 633 -3.16 5.54 -29.35
CA GLU A 633 -2.44 6.46 -30.24
C GLU A 633 -2.93 7.90 -30.09
N LYS A 634 -4.23 8.11 -29.84
CA LYS A 634 -4.81 9.43 -29.59
C LYS A 634 -4.38 10.01 -28.24
N LEU A 635 -4.18 9.18 -27.23
CA LEU A 635 -3.63 9.64 -25.96
C LEU A 635 -2.18 10.10 -26.15
N GLU A 636 -1.35 9.31 -26.82
CA GLU A 636 0.04 9.67 -27.12
C GLU A 636 0.16 10.97 -27.92
N GLU A 637 -0.66 11.15 -28.97
CA GLU A 637 -0.73 12.39 -29.75
C GLU A 637 -1.01 13.61 -28.85
N LYS A 638 -1.96 13.49 -27.91
CA LYS A 638 -2.37 14.59 -27.02
C LYS A 638 -1.30 14.93 -25.98
N VAL A 639 -0.57 13.94 -25.45
CA VAL A 639 0.45 14.17 -24.40
C VAL A 639 1.85 14.47 -24.96
N ALA A 640 2.07 14.29 -26.27
CA ALA A 640 3.39 14.46 -26.89
C ALA A 640 4.02 15.85 -26.65
N SER A 641 3.23 16.93 -26.67
CA SER A 641 3.73 18.29 -26.40
C SER A 641 4.17 18.45 -24.94
N PHE A 642 3.43 17.89 -24.00
CA PHE A 642 3.74 17.94 -22.58
C PHE A 642 4.96 17.08 -22.22
N ARG A 643 5.12 15.93 -22.89
CA ARG A 643 6.33 15.11 -22.75
C ARG A 643 7.60 15.88 -23.17
N LYS A 644 7.52 16.71 -24.20
CA LYS A 644 8.62 17.62 -24.60
C LYS A 644 8.91 18.71 -23.56
N LYS A 645 7.92 19.09 -22.75
CA LYS A 645 8.10 20.00 -21.59
C LYS A 645 8.66 19.26 -20.35
N GLY A 646 8.91 17.96 -20.42
CA GLY A 646 9.45 17.16 -19.31
C GLY A 646 8.41 16.43 -18.45
N LEU A 647 7.12 16.48 -18.80
CA LEU A 647 6.08 15.71 -18.11
C LEU A 647 6.09 14.22 -18.51
N PHE A 648 5.51 13.38 -17.65
CA PHE A 648 5.40 11.92 -17.81
C PHE A 648 6.74 11.17 -17.93
N PRO A 649 7.67 11.34 -16.96
CA PRO A 649 8.90 10.56 -16.91
C PRO A 649 8.62 9.06 -16.80
N VAL A 650 9.57 8.19 -17.16
CA VAL A 650 9.34 6.73 -17.06
C VAL A 650 9.26 6.28 -15.60
N PHE A 651 10.01 6.94 -14.73
CA PHE A 651 10.07 6.69 -13.28
C PHE A 651 9.97 8.05 -12.55
N PRO A 652 8.76 8.53 -12.23
CA PRO A 652 8.56 9.87 -11.65
C PRO A 652 9.23 10.06 -10.28
N PHE A 653 9.53 8.96 -9.58
CA PHE A 653 10.03 8.97 -8.21
C PHE A 653 11.31 8.15 -8.06
N GLY A 654 12.15 8.12 -9.10
CA GLY A 654 13.42 7.39 -9.12
C GLY A 654 13.27 5.89 -9.41
N THR A 655 14.40 5.19 -9.53
CA THR A 655 14.45 3.76 -9.87
C THR A 655 15.77 3.14 -9.44
N ASP A 656 15.75 1.83 -9.13
CA ASP A 656 16.95 1.07 -8.78
C ASP A 656 17.75 0.64 -10.03
N PHE A 657 17.20 0.81 -11.24
CA PHE A 657 17.84 0.44 -12.50
C PHE A 657 18.85 1.51 -12.96
N THR A 658 19.97 1.09 -13.55
CA THR A 658 20.89 2.02 -14.24
C THR A 658 20.31 2.49 -15.57
N GLU A 659 20.84 3.59 -16.13
CA GLU A 659 20.41 4.09 -17.45
C GLU A 659 20.50 3.01 -18.54
N GLU A 660 21.59 2.22 -18.55
CA GLU A 660 21.77 1.11 -19.48
C GLU A 660 20.73 0.01 -19.24
N GLU A 661 20.43 -0.33 -17.99
CA GLU A 661 19.46 -1.37 -17.65
C GLU A 661 18.03 -0.98 -18.08
N ILE A 662 17.67 0.31 -17.98
CA ILE A 662 16.38 0.82 -18.45
C ILE A 662 16.27 0.63 -19.98
N VAL A 663 17.31 0.99 -20.72
CA VAL A 663 17.34 0.83 -22.18
C VAL A 663 17.30 -0.64 -22.58
N ILE A 664 18.13 -1.49 -21.96
CA ILE A 664 18.16 -2.94 -22.21
C ILE A 664 16.79 -3.56 -21.89
N GLY A 665 16.21 -3.26 -20.73
CA GLY A 665 14.92 -3.79 -20.31
C GLY A 665 13.80 -3.45 -21.30
N LYS A 666 13.76 -2.19 -21.77
CA LYS A 666 12.83 -1.76 -22.81
C LYS A 666 13.04 -2.53 -24.12
N ALA A 667 14.28 -2.63 -24.59
CA ALA A 667 14.63 -3.33 -25.81
C ALA A 667 14.23 -4.81 -25.77
N LEU A 668 14.60 -5.51 -24.69
CA LEU A 668 14.26 -6.93 -24.50
C LEU A 668 12.76 -7.16 -24.39
N LYS A 669 12.02 -6.26 -23.73
CA LYS A 669 10.55 -6.34 -23.63
C LYS A 669 9.88 -6.18 -24.99
N MET A 670 10.32 -5.19 -25.80
CA MET A 670 9.82 -4.99 -27.16
C MET A 670 10.13 -6.19 -28.05
N PHE A 671 11.38 -6.69 -28.00
CA PHE A 671 11.82 -7.86 -28.75
C PHE A 671 11.00 -9.11 -28.39
N LYS A 672 10.77 -9.36 -27.09
CA LYS A 672 9.94 -10.47 -26.60
C LYS A 672 8.51 -10.36 -27.12
N ALA A 673 7.89 -9.18 -27.04
CA ALA A 673 6.52 -8.97 -27.54
C ALA A 673 6.41 -9.23 -29.05
N LYS A 674 7.43 -8.87 -29.83
CA LYS A 674 7.49 -9.17 -31.27
C LYS A 674 7.71 -10.66 -31.55
N ALA A 675 8.61 -11.30 -30.80
CA ALA A 675 8.88 -12.74 -30.89
C ALA A 675 7.64 -13.58 -30.57
N GLU A 676 6.84 -13.15 -29.59
CA GLU A 676 5.56 -13.77 -29.22
C GLU A 676 4.51 -13.65 -30.33
N LYS A 677 4.48 -12.53 -31.06
CA LYS A 677 3.61 -12.36 -32.24
C LYS A 677 4.05 -13.23 -33.41
N SER A 678 5.35 -13.30 -33.70
CA SER A 678 5.90 -14.16 -34.75
C SER A 678 7.39 -14.39 -34.56
N LYS A 679 7.76 -15.65 -34.27
CA LYS A 679 9.16 -16.07 -34.16
C LYS A 679 9.95 -15.88 -35.46
N LEU A 680 9.31 -15.98 -36.62
CA LEU A 680 9.96 -15.78 -37.92
C LEU A 680 10.35 -14.31 -38.15
N SER A 681 9.62 -13.36 -37.54
CA SER A 681 9.81 -11.92 -37.76
C SER A 681 11.11 -11.35 -37.17
N ILE A 682 11.73 -12.07 -36.22
CA ILE A 682 12.95 -11.63 -35.53
C ILE A 682 14.22 -12.28 -36.13
N ILE A 683 14.08 -13.38 -36.89
CA ILE A 683 15.22 -14.14 -37.44
C ILE A 683 16.12 -13.28 -38.33
N PRO A 684 15.59 -12.46 -39.28
CA PRO A 684 16.45 -11.64 -40.12
C PRO A 684 17.28 -10.62 -39.32
N GLY A 685 16.69 -10.04 -38.27
CA GLY A 685 17.36 -9.09 -37.38
C GLY A 685 18.52 -9.73 -36.63
N ILE A 686 18.29 -10.91 -36.03
CA ILE A 686 19.33 -11.69 -35.35
C ILE A 686 20.44 -12.08 -36.33
N PHE A 687 20.09 -12.60 -37.51
CA PHE A 687 21.09 -13.03 -38.50
C PHE A 687 21.97 -11.86 -38.96
N LYS A 688 21.35 -10.71 -39.27
CA LYS A 688 22.08 -9.48 -39.62
C LYS A 688 23.02 -9.05 -38.48
N ALA A 689 22.53 -9.06 -37.24
CA ALA A 689 23.32 -8.72 -36.05
C ALA A 689 24.42 -9.75 -35.72
N PHE A 690 24.35 -10.97 -36.27
CA PHE A 690 25.38 -12.00 -36.11
C PHE A 690 26.53 -11.81 -37.10
N THR A 691 26.24 -11.32 -38.31
CA THR A 691 27.23 -11.12 -39.37
C THR A 691 27.83 -9.72 -39.42
N ALA A 692 27.11 -8.71 -38.92
CA ALA A 692 27.54 -7.32 -38.94
C ALA A 692 28.55 -7.00 -37.82
N PRO A 693 29.43 -5.99 -38.00
CA PRO A 693 30.23 -5.46 -36.90
C PRO A 693 29.32 -4.90 -35.80
N VAL A 694 29.76 -5.03 -34.55
CA VAL A 694 29.04 -4.50 -33.39
C VAL A 694 28.98 -2.97 -33.48
N PRO A 695 27.79 -2.34 -33.44
CA PRO A 695 27.69 -0.89 -33.40
C PRO A 695 28.38 -0.32 -32.16
N GLU A 696 29.14 0.78 -32.30
CA GLU A 696 29.83 1.41 -31.16
C GLU A 696 28.83 1.83 -30.07
N ALA A 697 27.67 2.35 -30.47
CA ALA A 697 26.56 2.69 -29.56
C ALA A 697 26.00 1.48 -28.78
N ALA A 698 26.22 0.25 -29.24
CA ALA A 698 25.77 -0.96 -28.54
C ALA A 698 26.74 -1.41 -27.44
N VAL A 699 27.99 -0.94 -27.46
CA VAL A 699 29.07 -1.42 -26.57
C VAL A 699 28.75 -1.25 -25.08
N PRO A 700 28.21 -0.11 -24.59
CA PRO A 700 27.88 0.04 -23.16
C PRO A 700 26.87 -1.00 -22.67
N TYR A 701 25.83 -1.26 -23.48
CA TYR A 701 24.80 -2.24 -23.14
C TYR A 701 25.33 -3.68 -23.16
N LEU A 702 26.20 -4.00 -24.12
CA LEU A 702 26.84 -5.31 -24.20
C LEU A 702 27.81 -5.54 -23.05
N LYS A 703 28.61 -4.53 -22.67
CA LYS A 703 29.47 -4.58 -21.48
C LYS A 703 28.65 -4.83 -20.23
N ARG A 704 27.52 -4.13 -20.07
CA ARG A 704 26.62 -4.33 -18.92
C ARG A 704 26.12 -5.78 -18.86
N LEU A 705 25.88 -6.44 -19.99
CA LEU A 705 25.47 -7.85 -20.04
C LEU A 705 26.63 -8.85 -20.12
N GLU A 706 27.88 -8.40 -20.05
CA GLU A 706 29.09 -9.21 -20.27
C GLU A 706 29.08 -9.95 -21.62
N LEU A 707 28.63 -9.26 -22.67
CA LEU A 707 28.50 -9.76 -24.05
C LEU A 707 29.35 -8.97 -25.06
N ASP A 708 30.21 -8.06 -24.61
CA ASP A 708 31.12 -7.30 -25.48
C ASP A 708 32.25 -8.19 -26.03
N ASN A 709 32.70 -9.19 -25.26
CA ASN A 709 33.69 -10.17 -25.70
C ASN A 709 33.20 -11.63 -25.52
N PRO A 710 32.31 -12.14 -26.39
CA PRO A 710 31.72 -13.46 -26.25
C PRO A 710 32.74 -14.58 -26.53
N SER A 711 32.87 -15.50 -25.58
CA SER A 711 33.81 -16.60 -25.54
C SER A 711 33.36 -17.83 -26.36
N ASP A 712 32.05 -18.05 -26.49
CA ASP A 712 31.49 -19.21 -27.19
C ASP A 712 30.40 -18.85 -28.22
N PHE A 713 29.87 -19.87 -28.92
CA PHE A 713 28.82 -19.67 -29.92
C PHE A 713 27.49 -19.21 -29.30
N LYS A 714 27.18 -19.64 -28.08
CA LYS A 714 25.94 -19.30 -27.38
C LYS A 714 25.93 -17.83 -26.96
N GLU A 715 27.05 -17.31 -26.46
CA GLU A 715 27.23 -15.90 -26.15
C GLU A 715 27.20 -15.04 -27.41
N LYS A 716 27.81 -15.49 -28.51
CA LYS A 716 27.71 -14.79 -29.81
C LYS A 716 26.25 -14.68 -30.27
N MET A 717 25.47 -15.75 -30.16
CA MET A 717 24.04 -15.74 -30.49
C MET A 717 23.25 -14.80 -29.57
N THR A 718 23.52 -14.85 -28.27
CA THR A 718 22.87 -13.99 -27.26
C THR A 718 23.17 -12.52 -27.52
N ARG A 719 24.42 -12.17 -27.85
CA ARG A 719 24.83 -10.83 -28.28
C ARG A 719 24.03 -10.36 -29.50
N SER A 720 23.85 -11.21 -30.51
CA SER A 720 23.08 -10.85 -31.71
C SER A 720 21.60 -10.62 -31.41
N ILE A 721 21.02 -11.37 -30.46
CA ILE A 721 19.66 -11.11 -29.97
C ILE A 721 19.59 -9.72 -29.32
N VAL A 722 20.53 -9.38 -28.45
CA VAL A 722 20.58 -8.08 -27.78
C VAL A 722 20.73 -6.93 -28.78
N ILE A 723 21.67 -7.03 -29.72
CA ILE A 723 21.87 -6.01 -30.77
C ILE A 723 20.61 -5.85 -31.62
N SER A 724 19.96 -6.96 -32.00
CA SER A 724 18.69 -6.92 -32.74
C SER A 724 17.61 -6.22 -31.92
N ALA A 725 17.51 -6.51 -30.62
CA ALA A 725 16.55 -5.87 -29.73
C ALA A 725 16.81 -4.35 -29.60
N LEU A 726 18.08 -3.94 -29.47
CA LEU A 726 18.47 -2.55 -29.37
C LEU A 726 18.11 -1.77 -30.64
N HIS A 727 18.40 -2.33 -31.83
CA HIS A 727 18.00 -1.72 -33.11
C HIS A 727 16.48 -1.60 -33.23
N GLU A 728 15.74 -2.64 -32.86
CA GLU A 728 14.26 -2.61 -32.90
C GLU A 728 13.67 -1.57 -31.96
N SER A 729 14.33 -1.29 -30.84
CA SER A 729 13.93 -0.25 -29.90
C SER A 729 14.36 1.16 -30.31
N GLY A 730 15.18 1.28 -31.37
CA GLY A 730 15.78 2.55 -31.81
C GLY A 730 16.90 3.07 -30.89
N ALA A 731 17.44 2.22 -30.01
CA ALA A 731 18.51 2.59 -29.09
C ALA A 731 19.89 2.65 -29.79
N VAL A 732 20.05 1.94 -30.91
CA VAL A 732 21.29 1.85 -31.72
C VAL A 732 21.01 1.74 -33.21
#